data_AF-A0A1V8U671-F1
#
_entry.id   AF-A0A1V8U671-F1
#
_cell.length_a   1.000
_cell.length_b   1.000
_cell.length_c   1.000
_cell.angle_alpha   90.00
_cell.angle_beta   90.00
_cell.angle_gamma   90.00
#
_symmetry.space_group_name_H-M   'P 1'
#
loop_
_entity.id
_entity.type
_entity.pdbx_description
1 polymer ?
#
loop_
_entity_poly.entity_id
_entity_poly.type
_entity_poly.pdbx_seq_one_letter_code
_entity_poly.pdbx_strand_id
1 'polypeptide(L)'
;MANPLDTDAGSERFSSYEAELKLVQADLSQKLDQIPELTAEPRKAAISQAERALEEARELLDSMRLEKSSLPQHLKVKINQRFRNYETDVDAAKRKLKGMHDDRSALFGKRYTDDPARDEQLEQRQQLLSGTDRLDRSSGRLRESQRIALETEDIGRNTLADLAGQRETIQNTRGTLLESEGYTDRSNKTLRGMARRMATNKIVTIAIITVLVLLIIAVIVKLEAYKKEHRIGPDGKARPWWKDVVCYQVWPRSFRDSGTTAQERVPSEEAQDDEQERTDQDLKGRHGDIRGVIEKLDHIQSLGVDVLWLCPVYANSHKDAGYDITDYSAIDPDFGTMADMDELIVRTKKRGMRIIIDLVVSHTSDKHAWFEESRTSKTNPKADWYIWADPKRDAKGDFIIRSKPGERIRYMEPSNWRAALIHDTAWTWCEERQQFYLHCFLKCQPDLNWETEACRKAIYEIAIEFWLKKGIDGFRVDTSNRMSKDMTFTDAEVTTNFSEFQDFSKHCLNGPRIHEYIQEMRRVSMDPYGKGMHDDVFLVGELPGTKPEELLLYVMASQRQYSCSFDFDMLHGGNDHPDLVDKNSVLNPGQGFLLPEMKDCITKTQSLISSTGGEAWTTSFAENHDQVRSIRRWVTDHPDYWSRACKLMSILECTLSGTLFVFQGQEIGMHNMPSHFGPADFRDIDAQKWCARPKYATPDGDPYMAQLAIDGVLNVGRDNTRTPMQWDDSANAGFTAHRDGPWMPLNDNHREINVAKQNSDKDSPLNFWRKMIKYRARHRELFIHGTFKCLDRDNERLFTFVKETWNGYKALVLLNFSAERLPFTFPKEALRETGEVDKWSRRVTRKPLVLVGNYSPFEQEAGALQRWEARVYLM
;
A
#
# COMPACT_ATOMS: atom_id res chain seq x y z
N MET A 1 -23.58 -21.50 -10.09
CA MET A 1 -22.37 -21.85 -10.86
C MET A 1 -21.27 -22.04 -9.85
N ALA A 2 -20.73 -23.26 -9.75
CA ALA A 2 -19.67 -23.60 -8.81
C ALA A 2 -18.34 -22.98 -9.30
N ASN A 3 -17.57 -22.46 -8.35
CA ASN A 3 -16.34 -21.70 -8.56
C ASN A 3 -15.23 -22.59 -9.16
N PRO A 4 -14.52 -22.21 -10.26
CA PRO A 4 -13.49 -23.03 -10.89
C PRO A 4 -12.13 -23.07 -10.17
N LEU A 5 -12.07 -22.67 -8.88
CA LEU A 5 -10.83 -22.50 -8.12
C LEU A 5 -10.69 -23.43 -6.89
N ASP A 6 -11.58 -24.41 -6.72
CA ASP A 6 -11.34 -25.55 -5.81
C ASP A 6 -10.69 -26.70 -6.59
N THR A 7 -9.44 -26.51 -7.04
CA THR A 7 -8.56 -27.66 -7.33
C THR A 7 -8.07 -28.19 -5.99
N ASP A 8 -8.73 -29.23 -5.49
CA ASP A 8 -8.38 -29.94 -4.25
C ASP A 8 -6.93 -30.44 -4.33
N ALA A 9 -5.98 -29.66 -3.81
CA ALA A 9 -4.54 -29.97 -3.82
C ALA A 9 -4.23 -31.34 -3.16
N GLY A 10 -5.07 -31.80 -2.23
CA GLY A 10 -4.98 -33.15 -1.65
C GLY A 10 -5.36 -34.27 -2.63
N SER A 11 -6.25 -34.00 -3.59
CA SER A 11 -6.64 -34.97 -4.63
C SER A 11 -5.54 -35.15 -5.69
N GLU A 12 -4.77 -34.09 -6.00
CA GLU A 12 -3.63 -34.16 -6.91
C GLU A 12 -2.50 -35.00 -6.33
N ARG A 13 -2.17 -34.81 -5.05
CA ARG A 13 -1.15 -35.62 -4.36
C ARG A 13 -1.52 -37.10 -4.27
N PHE A 14 -2.77 -37.40 -3.92
CA PHE A 14 -3.26 -38.79 -3.91
C PHE A 14 -3.15 -39.42 -5.31
N SER A 15 -3.47 -38.65 -6.36
CA SER A 15 -3.38 -39.12 -7.75
C SER A 15 -1.93 -39.33 -8.21
N SER A 16 -0.98 -38.53 -7.73
CA SER A 16 0.46 -38.72 -7.99
C SER A 16 0.96 -40.04 -7.39
N TYR A 17 0.70 -40.28 -6.11
CA TYR A 17 1.08 -41.54 -5.46
C TYR A 17 0.38 -42.75 -6.08
N GLU A 18 -0.86 -42.59 -6.56
CA GLU A 18 -1.57 -43.63 -7.29
C GLU A 18 -0.89 -43.98 -8.63
N ALA A 19 -0.34 -42.99 -9.34
CA ALA A 19 0.39 -43.23 -10.59
C ALA A 19 1.73 -43.95 -10.34
N GLU A 20 2.47 -43.53 -9.32
CA GLU A 20 3.74 -44.15 -8.91
C GLU A 20 3.51 -45.60 -8.45
N LEU A 21 2.49 -45.85 -7.63
CA LEU A 21 2.18 -47.19 -7.13
C LEU A 21 1.86 -48.16 -8.27
N LYS A 22 1.17 -47.73 -9.33
CA LYS A 22 0.90 -48.57 -10.50
C LYS A 22 2.17 -48.98 -11.24
N LEU A 23 3.16 -48.08 -11.34
CA LEU A 23 4.45 -48.40 -11.97
C LEU A 23 5.21 -49.44 -11.15
N VAL A 24 5.27 -49.25 -9.82
CA VAL A 24 5.94 -50.19 -8.90
C VAL A 24 5.21 -51.54 -8.88
N GLN A 25 3.88 -51.57 -8.94
CA GLN A 25 3.10 -52.81 -9.02
C GLN A 25 3.35 -53.59 -10.32
N ALA A 26 3.45 -52.90 -11.46
CA ALA A 26 3.76 -53.53 -12.74
C ALA A 26 5.17 -54.14 -12.72
N ASP A 27 6.15 -53.40 -12.20
CA ASP A 27 7.52 -53.86 -12.04
C ASP A 27 7.64 -55.05 -11.07
N LEU A 28 6.95 -54.98 -9.92
CA LEU A 28 6.88 -56.07 -8.95
C LEU A 28 6.25 -57.32 -9.54
N SER A 29 5.17 -57.20 -10.31
CA SER A 29 4.52 -58.34 -10.97
C SER A 29 5.47 -59.00 -11.98
N GLN A 30 6.14 -58.20 -12.81
CA GLN A 30 7.11 -58.70 -13.79
C GLN A 30 8.25 -59.47 -13.10
N LYS A 31 8.80 -58.93 -12.02
CA LYS A 31 9.85 -59.61 -11.24
C LYS A 31 9.35 -60.91 -10.62
N LEU A 32 8.13 -60.93 -10.06
CA LEU A 32 7.55 -62.14 -9.48
C LEU A 32 7.32 -63.24 -10.52
N ASP A 33 7.02 -62.90 -11.76
CA ASP A 33 6.81 -63.88 -12.83
C ASP A 33 8.12 -64.48 -13.36
N GLN A 34 9.26 -63.79 -13.22
CA GLN A 34 10.58 -64.29 -13.64
C GLN A 34 11.23 -65.24 -12.63
N ILE A 35 10.93 -65.10 -11.33
CA ILE A 35 11.59 -65.87 -10.25
C ILE A 35 11.49 -67.40 -10.42
N PRO A 36 10.36 -68.00 -10.87
CA PRO A 36 10.25 -69.45 -11.06
C PRO A 36 11.19 -70.03 -12.12
N GLU A 37 11.62 -69.23 -13.10
CA GLU A 37 12.49 -69.69 -14.20
C GLU A 37 13.99 -69.66 -13.85
N LEU A 38 14.33 -69.08 -12.70
CA LEU A 38 15.71 -68.88 -12.25
C LEU A 38 16.11 -69.93 -11.21
N THR A 39 17.39 -70.32 -11.17
CA THR A 39 17.96 -71.22 -10.15
C THR A 39 19.20 -70.61 -9.50
N ALA A 40 19.57 -71.08 -8.30
CA ALA A 40 20.76 -70.66 -7.54
C ALA A 40 20.90 -69.12 -7.35
N GLU A 41 22.07 -68.55 -7.62
CA GLU A 41 22.39 -67.14 -7.34
C GLU A 41 21.49 -66.12 -8.09
N PRO A 42 21.20 -66.26 -9.41
CA PRO A 42 20.24 -65.39 -10.10
C PRO A 42 18.85 -65.35 -9.46
N ARG A 43 18.35 -66.49 -8.95
CA ARG A 43 17.05 -66.57 -8.25
C ARG A 43 17.08 -65.77 -6.95
N LYS A 44 18.17 -65.87 -6.18
CA LYS A 44 18.36 -65.14 -4.92
C LYS A 44 18.41 -63.62 -5.16
N ALA A 45 19.10 -63.19 -6.22
CA ALA A 45 19.14 -61.79 -6.63
C ALA A 45 17.76 -61.26 -7.06
N ALA A 46 16.99 -62.05 -7.84
CA ALA A 46 15.64 -61.68 -8.27
C ALA A 46 14.65 -61.58 -7.11
N ILE A 47 14.72 -62.49 -6.13
CA ILE A 47 13.92 -62.42 -4.89
C ILE A 47 14.24 -61.14 -4.13
N SER A 48 15.52 -60.80 -3.93
CA SER A 48 15.91 -59.56 -3.23
C SER A 48 15.48 -58.28 -3.97
N GLN A 49 15.43 -58.31 -5.31
CA GLN A 49 14.89 -57.18 -6.08
C GLN A 49 13.36 -57.05 -5.93
N ALA A 50 12.63 -58.17 -5.93
CA ALA A 50 11.19 -58.17 -5.68
C ALA A 50 10.83 -57.74 -4.23
N GLU A 51 11.66 -58.08 -3.24
CA GLU A 51 11.50 -57.62 -1.85
C GLU A 51 11.62 -56.09 -1.73
N ARG A 52 12.54 -55.48 -2.48
CA ARG A 52 12.70 -54.02 -2.51
C ARG A 52 11.51 -53.32 -3.16
N ALA A 53 11.05 -53.79 -4.32
CA ALA A 53 9.88 -53.24 -4.99
C ALA A 53 8.59 -53.40 -4.14
N LEU A 54 8.49 -54.50 -3.37
CA LEU A 54 7.39 -54.71 -2.44
C LEU A 54 7.40 -53.71 -1.27
N GLU A 55 8.58 -53.35 -0.75
CA GLU A 55 8.69 -52.36 0.32
C GLU A 55 8.36 -50.95 -0.19
N GLU A 56 8.84 -50.58 -1.38
CA GLU A 56 8.49 -49.33 -2.05
C GLU A 56 6.98 -49.20 -2.28
N ALA A 57 6.31 -50.27 -2.71
CA ALA A 57 4.86 -50.30 -2.84
C ALA A 57 4.12 -50.10 -1.50
N ARG A 58 4.69 -50.54 -0.37
CA ARG A 58 4.12 -50.32 0.96
C ARG A 58 4.30 -48.89 1.45
N GLU A 59 5.46 -48.29 1.23
CA GLU A 59 5.71 -46.88 1.58
C GLU A 59 4.75 -45.94 0.83
N LEU A 60 4.49 -46.23 -0.45
CA LEU A 60 3.49 -45.52 -1.25
C LEU A 60 2.07 -45.72 -0.71
N LEU A 61 1.70 -46.95 -0.29
CA LEU A 61 0.40 -47.19 0.35
C LEU A 61 0.25 -46.45 1.69
N ASP A 62 1.29 -46.37 2.51
CA ASP A 62 1.24 -45.61 3.76
C ASP A 62 1.14 -44.10 3.51
N SER A 63 1.82 -43.59 2.48
CA SER A 63 1.70 -42.20 2.03
C SER A 63 0.29 -41.88 1.52
N MET A 64 -0.29 -42.77 0.71
CA MET A 64 -1.68 -42.68 0.26
C MET A 64 -2.68 -42.77 1.43
N ARG A 65 -2.38 -43.56 2.48
CA ARG A 65 -3.22 -43.68 3.68
C ARG A 65 -3.26 -42.39 4.49
N LEU A 66 -2.11 -41.70 4.62
CA LEU A 66 -2.01 -40.40 5.27
C LEU A 66 -2.80 -39.33 4.49
N GLU A 67 -2.62 -39.23 3.18
CA GLU A 67 -3.32 -38.25 2.34
C GLU A 67 -4.84 -38.52 2.26
N LYS A 68 -5.25 -39.79 2.31
CA LYS A 68 -6.67 -40.14 2.37
C LYS A 68 -7.38 -39.56 3.60
N SER A 69 -6.66 -39.36 4.72
CA SER A 69 -7.25 -38.86 5.96
C SER A 69 -7.67 -37.38 5.87
N SER A 70 -6.94 -36.57 5.09
CA SER A 70 -7.16 -35.12 4.90
C SER A 70 -8.24 -34.78 3.87
N LEU A 71 -8.74 -35.74 3.08
CA LEU A 71 -9.69 -35.46 2.00
C LEU A 71 -11.14 -35.17 2.47
N PRO A 72 -11.91 -34.34 1.72
CA PRO A 72 -13.34 -34.12 1.95
C PRO A 72 -14.19 -35.40 1.87
N GLN A 73 -15.27 -35.46 2.67
CA GLN A 73 -16.10 -36.67 2.86
C GLN A 73 -16.72 -37.22 1.56
N HIS A 74 -17.03 -36.36 0.60
CA HIS A 74 -17.67 -36.74 -0.66
C HIS A 74 -16.71 -37.46 -1.64
N LEU A 75 -15.39 -37.19 -1.57
CA LEU A 75 -14.36 -37.86 -2.39
C LEU A 75 -13.87 -39.17 -1.75
N LYS A 76 -13.95 -39.28 -0.42
CA LYS A 76 -13.48 -40.45 0.34
C LYS A 76 -14.12 -41.76 -0.09
N VAL A 77 -15.39 -41.78 -0.52
CA VAL A 77 -16.10 -43.03 -0.85
C VAL A 77 -15.45 -43.76 -2.05
N LYS A 78 -15.19 -43.05 -3.16
CA LYS A 78 -14.56 -43.65 -4.35
C LYS A 78 -13.07 -43.96 -4.14
N ILE A 79 -12.37 -43.10 -3.39
CA ILE A 79 -10.94 -43.26 -3.10
C ILE A 79 -10.69 -44.42 -2.14
N ASN A 80 -11.54 -44.62 -1.13
CA ASN A 80 -11.45 -45.75 -0.21
C ASN A 80 -11.56 -47.10 -0.92
N GLN A 81 -12.42 -47.21 -1.93
CA GLN A 81 -12.57 -48.45 -2.68
C GLN A 81 -11.30 -48.78 -3.48
N ARG A 82 -10.75 -47.80 -4.19
CA ARG A 82 -9.51 -47.97 -4.97
C ARG A 82 -8.31 -48.29 -4.08
N PHE A 83 -8.17 -47.57 -2.95
CA PHE A 83 -7.11 -47.84 -1.98
C PHE A 83 -7.13 -49.28 -1.46
N ARG A 84 -8.32 -49.82 -1.13
CA ARG A 84 -8.47 -51.22 -0.69
C ARG A 84 -8.07 -52.22 -1.77
N ASN A 85 -8.33 -51.92 -3.04
CA ASN A 85 -7.89 -52.79 -4.14
C ASN A 85 -6.36 -52.84 -4.21
N TYR A 86 -5.68 -51.68 -4.15
CA TYR A 86 -4.21 -51.65 -4.14
C TYR A 86 -3.59 -52.35 -2.92
N GLU A 87 -4.19 -52.19 -1.74
CA GLU A 87 -3.78 -52.91 -0.52
C GLU A 87 -3.89 -54.42 -0.71
N THR A 88 -4.98 -54.88 -1.34
CA THR A 88 -5.20 -56.31 -1.66
C THR A 88 -4.17 -56.83 -2.67
N ASP A 89 -3.84 -56.05 -3.70
CA ASP A 89 -2.89 -56.42 -4.75
C ASP A 89 -1.46 -56.53 -4.20
N VAL A 90 -1.03 -55.57 -3.37
CA VAL A 90 0.27 -55.60 -2.70
C VAL A 90 0.36 -56.77 -1.71
N ASP A 91 -0.71 -57.08 -0.98
CA ASP A 91 -0.78 -58.25 -0.11
C ASP A 91 -0.79 -59.59 -0.87
N ALA A 92 -1.36 -59.62 -2.07
CA ALA A 92 -1.28 -60.78 -2.96
C ALA A 92 0.17 -60.99 -3.45
N ALA A 93 0.84 -59.93 -3.88
CA ALA A 93 2.25 -59.96 -4.28
C ALA A 93 3.17 -60.39 -3.11
N LYS A 94 2.94 -59.89 -1.90
CA LYS A 94 3.63 -60.31 -0.67
C LYS A 94 3.51 -61.82 -0.41
N ARG A 95 2.30 -62.37 -0.56
CA ARG A 95 2.06 -63.81 -0.38
C ARG A 95 2.75 -64.65 -1.45
N LYS A 96 2.72 -64.20 -2.71
CA LYS A 96 3.41 -64.85 -3.84
C LYS A 96 4.93 -64.89 -3.61
N LEU A 97 5.53 -63.77 -3.20
CA LEU A 97 6.95 -63.66 -2.90
C LEU A 97 7.36 -64.56 -1.72
N LYS A 98 6.57 -64.57 -0.64
CA LYS A 98 6.83 -65.43 0.52
C LYS A 98 6.79 -66.92 0.16
N GLY A 99 5.84 -67.33 -0.70
CA GLY A 99 5.79 -68.71 -1.20
C GLY A 99 7.01 -69.13 -2.01
N MET A 100 7.61 -68.19 -2.76
CA MET A 100 8.84 -68.44 -3.54
C MET A 100 10.10 -68.52 -2.67
N HIS A 101 10.12 -67.79 -1.55
CA HIS A 101 11.19 -67.82 -0.55
C HIS A 101 11.25 -69.18 0.20
N ASP A 102 10.10 -69.80 0.47
CA ASP A 102 10.00 -70.99 1.31
C ASP A 102 10.20 -72.33 0.55
N ASP A 103 10.40 -72.31 -0.78
CA ASP A 103 10.69 -73.50 -1.59
C ASP A 103 12.16 -73.94 -1.48
N ARG A 104 12.47 -74.66 -0.39
CA ARG A 104 13.80 -75.16 -0.03
C ARG A 104 14.38 -76.22 -0.98
N SER A 105 13.56 -76.82 -1.84
CA SER A 105 13.98 -77.92 -2.74
C SER A 105 14.53 -77.45 -4.09
N ALA A 106 14.23 -76.21 -4.48
CA ALA A 106 14.81 -75.52 -5.64
C ALA A 106 16.07 -74.70 -5.29
N LEU A 107 16.39 -74.55 -4.00
CA LEU A 107 17.59 -73.86 -3.51
C LEU A 107 18.83 -74.77 -3.44
N PHE A 108 18.67 -76.10 -3.35
CA PHE A 108 19.77 -77.09 -3.28
C PHE A 108 19.31 -78.43 -3.91
N GLY A 109 19.95 -78.88 -5.00
CA GLY A 109 19.61 -80.11 -5.74
C GLY A 109 19.75 -81.43 -4.94
N LYS A 110 19.00 -82.48 -5.33
CA LYS A 110 18.85 -83.76 -4.60
C LYS A 110 19.94 -84.82 -4.88
N ARG A 111 20.67 -85.20 -3.81
CA ARG A 111 21.23 -86.52 -3.33
C ARG A 111 22.18 -87.41 -4.17
N TYR A 112 23.40 -87.59 -3.64
CA TYR A 112 24.03 -88.78 -2.96
C TYR A 112 23.61 -90.22 -3.32
N THR A 113 24.58 -91.16 -3.40
CA THR A 113 24.51 -92.54 -2.83
C THR A 113 25.88 -93.27 -2.77
N ASP A 114 26.17 -93.89 -1.62
CA ASP A 114 27.18 -94.96 -1.34
C ASP A 114 26.63 -96.36 -1.69
N ASP A 115 27.50 -97.33 -1.99
CA ASP A 115 27.41 -98.74 -1.50
C ASP A 115 28.71 -99.59 -1.77
N PRO A 116 29.02 -100.65 -0.98
CA PRO A 116 30.34 -101.33 -0.86
C PRO A 116 30.42 -102.78 -1.42
N ALA A 117 31.65 -103.34 -1.53
CA ALA A 117 32.08 -104.72 -1.12
C ALA A 117 33.25 -105.38 -1.94
N ARG A 118 34.09 -106.17 -1.23
CA ARG A 118 35.03 -107.28 -1.60
C ARG A 118 36.42 -106.98 -2.20
N ASP A 119 37.45 -107.82 -2.06
CA ASP A 119 37.98 -108.71 -0.98
C ASP A 119 39.38 -109.22 -1.45
N GLU A 120 40.20 -109.68 -0.48
CA GLU A 120 41.29 -110.67 -0.56
C GLU A 120 42.46 -110.56 -1.58
N GLN A 121 43.66 -110.28 -1.05
CA GLN A 121 44.79 -111.23 -1.01
C GLN A 121 45.97 -110.59 -0.25
N LEU A 122 46.40 -111.21 0.87
CA LEU A 122 47.81 -111.44 1.26
C LEU A 122 47.96 -111.85 2.75
N GLU A 123 47.15 -112.82 3.20
CA GLU A 123 47.62 -113.78 4.19
C GLU A 123 48.44 -114.85 3.46
N GLN A 124 49.77 -114.70 3.48
CA GLN A 124 50.79 -115.76 3.41
C GLN A 124 52.15 -115.18 3.00
N ARG A 125 52.55 -114.08 3.65
CA ARG A 125 53.96 -113.71 3.69
C ARG A 125 54.43 -113.47 5.11
N GLN A 126 54.52 -114.60 5.80
CA GLN A 126 55.62 -114.91 6.71
C GLN A 126 55.44 -114.36 8.14
N GLN A 127 54.51 -114.90 8.91
CA GLN A 127 54.90 -115.96 9.87
C GLN A 127 56.08 -116.77 9.35
N LEU A 128 57.33 -116.40 9.73
CA LEU A 128 58.51 -117.27 9.88
C LEU A 128 59.83 -116.47 9.94
N LEU A 129 59.90 -115.38 10.70
CA LEU A 129 61.18 -114.96 11.30
C LEU A 129 61.00 -114.77 12.80
N SER A 130 60.98 -115.94 13.43
CA SER A 130 61.03 -116.23 14.85
C SER A 130 62.18 -115.53 15.58
N GLY A 131 61.98 -115.29 16.87
CA GLY A 131 62.99 -115.65 17.88
C GLY A 131 63.63 -114.50 18.66
N THR A 132 63.80 -113.33 18.07
CA THR A 132 64.69 -112.30 18.68
C THR A 132 63.95 -111.04 19.15
N ASP A 133 62.73 -110.77 18.67
CA ASP A 133 61.91 -109.61 19.04
C ASP A 133 61.23 -109.71 20.43
N ARG A 134 61.54 -110.75 21.20
CA ARG A 134 60.97 -110.94 22.55
C ARG A 134 61.74 -110.18 23.65
N LEU A 135 62.90 -109.60 23.36
CA LEU A 135 63.66 -108.80 24.33
C LEU A 135 63.59 -107.28 24.08
N ASP A 136 63.42 -106.83 22.84
CA ASP A 136 63.35 -105.38 22.53
C ASP A 136 62.00 -104.74 22.92
N ARG A 137 60.93 -105.54 22.93
CA ARG A 137 59.57 -105.11 23.31
C ARG A 137 59.39 -104.77 24.78
N SER A 138 60.32 -105.17 25.66
CA SER A 138 60.28 -104.76 27.08
C SER A 138 60.91 -103.38 27.30
N SER A 139 61.90 -102.99 26.50
CA SER A 139 62.56 -101.69 26.63
C SER A 139 61.83 -100.57 25.89
N GLY A 140 61.16 -100.87 24.78
CA GLY A 140 60.32 -99.91 24.04
C GLY A 140 59.06 -99.46 24.80
N ARG A 141 58.42 -100.38 25.54
CA ARG A 141 57.19 -100.07 26.30
C ARG A 141 57.42 -99.08 27.45
N LEU A 142 58.61 -99.07 28.05
CA LEU A 142 58.95 -98.11 29.11
C LEU A 142 59.18 -96.69 28.58
N ARG A 143 59.77 -96.54 27.38
CA ARG A 143 59.92 -95.21 26.74
C ARG A 143 58.59 -94.67 26.22
N GLU A 144 57.71 -95.53 25.72
CA GLU A 144 56.37 -95.15 25.26
C GLU A 144 55.48 -94.68 26.42
N SER A 145 55.50 -95.36 27.56
CA SER A 145 54.76 -94.91 28.75
C SER A 145 55.29 -93.59 29.30
N GLN A 146 56.61 -93.33 29.22
CA GLN A 146 57.18 -92.07 29.66
C GLN A 146 56.79 -90.89 28.73
N ARG A 147 56.70 -91.15 27.42
CA ARG A 147 56.20 -90.18 26.44
C ARG A 147 54.72 -89.86 26.64
N ILE A 148 53.89 -90.88 26.85
CA ILE A 148 52.44 -90.69 27.10
C ILE A 148 52.21 -89.94 28.42
N ALA A 149 53.04 -90.17 29.45
CA ALA A 149 52.96 -89.40 30.70
C ALA A 149 53.28 -87.91 30.50
N LEU A 150 54.30 -87.58 29.70
CA LEU A 150 54.65 -86.19 29.36
C LEU A 150 53.59 -85.52 28.48
N GLU A 151 53.03 -86.22 27.48
CA GLU A 151 51.90 -85.72 26.68
C GLU A 151 50.65 -85.48 27.55
N THR A 152 50.40 -86.35 28.53
CA THR A 152 49.28 -86.17 29.48
C THR A 152 49.52 -84.97 30.40
N GLU A 153 50.76 -84.71 30.79
CA GLU A 153 51.12 -83.54 31.59
C GLU A 153 50.96 -82.23 30.80
N ASP A 154 51.37 -82.20 29.52
CA ASP A 154 51.19 -81.03 28.65
C ASP A 154 49.71 -80.80 28.29
N ILE A 155 48.94 -81.86 28.04
CA ILE A 155 47.48 -81.76 27.86
C ILE A 155 46.83 -81.25 29.15
N GLY A 156 47.27 -81.74 30.33
CA GLY A 156 46.81 -81.25 31.62
C GLY A 156 47.14 -79.77 31.84
N ARG A 157 48.34 -79.33 31.46
CA ARG A 157 48.78 -77.93 31.56
C ARG A 157 47.97 -77.02 30.64
N ASN A 158 47.71 -77.44 29.40
CA ASN A 158 46.89 -76.70 28.45
C ASN A 158 45.41 -76.65 28.88
N THR A 159 44.86 -77.76 29.40
CA THR A 159 43.47 -77.78 29.89
C THR A 159 43.30 -76.89 31.12
N LEU A 160 44.29 -76.83 32.02
CA LEU A 160 44.29 -75.91 33.16
C LEU A 160 44.44 -74.44 32.74
N ALA A 161 45.22 -74.16 31.69
CA ALA A 161 45.32 -72.82 31.12
C ALA A 161 43.99 -72.38 30.46
N ASP A 162 43.33 -73.28 29.72
CA ASP A 162 42.01 -73.02 29.12
C ASP A 162 40.93 -72.84 30.19
N LEU A 163 40.95 -73.62 31.28
CA LEU A 163 40.03 -73.45 32.41
C LEU A 163 40.27 -72.13 33.17
N ALA A 164 41.51 -71.66 33.26
CA ALA A 164 41.83 -70.35 33.82
C ALA A 164 41.29 -69.21 32.93
N GLY A 165 41.47 -69.29 31.61
CA GLY A 165 40.91 -68.33 30.66
C GLY A 165 39.38 -68.33 30.61
N GLN A 166 38.75 -69.51 30.72
CA GLN A 166 37.30 -69.64 30.80
C GLN A 166 36.75 -69.05 32.10
N ARG A 167 37.44 -69.22 33.24
CA ARG A 167 37.03 -68.62 34.52
C ARG A 167 37.09 -67.10 34.48
N GLU A 168 38.13 -66.52 33.88
CA GLU A 168 38.26 -65.07 33.71
C GLU A 168 37.15 -64.51 32.79
N THR A 169 36.85 -65.21 31.70
CA THR A 169 35.75 -64.86 30.80
C THR A 169 34.39 -64.92 31.50
N ILE A 170 34.15 -65.94 32.33
CA ILE A 170 32.91 -66.05 33.11
C ILE A 170 32.81 -64.97 34.19
N GLN A 171 33.92 -64.62 34.85
CA GLN A 171 33.92 -63.54 35.84
C GLN A 171 33.68 -62.17 35.21
N ASN A 172 34.30 -61.89 34.06
CA ASN A 172 34.04 -60.66 33.30
C ASN A 172 32.61 -60.62 32.78
N THR A 173 32.09 -61.73 32.23
CA THR A 173 30.69 -61.82 31.77
C THR A 173 29.69 -61.63 32.92
N ARG A 174 29.99 -62.16 34.12
CA ARG A 174 29.17 -61.97 35.31
C ARG A 174 29.24 -60.54 35.85
N GLY A 175 30.39 -59.88 35.75
CA GLY A 175 30.55 -58.45 36.05
C GLY A 175 29.74 -57.57 35.10
N THR A 176 29.82 -57.83 33.79
CA THR A 176 29.06 -57.09 32.77
C THR A 176 27.55 -57.32 32.88
N LEU A 177 27.10 -58.52 33.27
CA LEU A 177 25.69 -58.80 33.53
C LEU A 177 25.14 -58.05 34.77
N LEU A 178 25.93 -57.95 35.83
CA LEU A 178 25.55 -57.20 37.04
C LEU A 178 25.53 -55.68 36.81
N GLU A 179 26.42 -55.14 35.97
CA GLU A 179 26.33 -53.74 35.51
C GLU A 179 25.12 -53.52 34.58
N SER A 180 24.82 -54.47 33.69
CA SER A 180 23.69 -54.38 32.75
C SER A 180 22.34 -54.26 33.47
N GLU A 181 22.11 -55.00 34.56
CA GLU A 181 20.86 -54.87 35.35
C GLU A 181 20.70 -53.46 35.95
N GLY A 182 21.81 -52.86 36.43
CA GLY A 182 21.83 -51.50 36.97
C GLY A 182 21.58 -50.40 35.92
N TYR A 183 22.00 -50.61 34.66
CA TYR A 183 21.74 -49.68 33.56
C TYR A 183 20.30 -49.75 33.05
N THR A 184 19.67 -50.93 33.00
CA THR A 184 18.26 -51.05 32.58
C THR A 184 17.29 -50.40 33.55
N ASP A 185 17.51 -50.54 34.86
CA ASP A 185 16.60 -49.96 35.85
C ASP A 185 16.77 -48.43 35.94
N ARG A 186 18.01 -47.94 35.83
CA ARG A 186 18.30 -46.51 35.76
C ARG A 186 17.79 -45.88 34.45
N SER A 187 17.91 -46.57 33.31
CA SER A 187 17.35 -46.12 32.03
C SER A 187 15.82 -46.09 32.03
N ASN A 188 15.14 -47.08 32.60
CA ASN A 188 13.67 -47.06 32.73
C ASN A 188 13.19 -45.94 33.66
N LYS A 189 13.91 -45.67 34.76
CA LYS A 189 13.58 -44.58 35.69
C LYS A 189 13.80 -43.20 35.04
N THR A 190 14.88 -43.04 34.28
CA THR A 190 15.16 -41.82 33.52
C THR A 190 14.17 -41.60 32.38
N LEU A 191 13.81 -42.65 31.62
CA LEU A 191 12.80 -42.58 30.56
C LEU A 191 11.41 -42.25 31.11
N ARG A 192 10.98 -42.84 32.24
CA ARG A 192 9.74 -42.46 32.92
C ARG A 192 9.78 -41.02 33.45
N GLY A 193 10.95 -40.57 33.92
CA GLY A 193 11.19 -39.18 34.32
C GLY A 193 11.10 -38.20 33.15
N MET A 194 11.66 -38.56 31.98
CA MET A 194 11.58 -37.77 30.75
C MET A 194 10.16 -37.76 30.20
N ALA A 195 9.46 -38.89 30.16
CA ALA A 195 8.07 -38.98 29.71
C ALA A 195 7.13 -38.13 30.57
N ARG A 196 7.29 -38.14 31.90
CA ARG A 196 6.55 -37.25 32.80
C ARG A 196 6.88 -35.78 32.54
N ARG A 197 8.16 -35.41 32.40
CA ARG A 197 8.55 -34.02 32.08
C ARG A 197 8.03 -33.58 30.71
N MET A 198 8.01 -34.47 29.71
CA MET A 198 7.44 -34.18 28.38
C MET A 198 5.94 -33.95 28.47
N ALA A 199 5.21 -34.76 29.25
CA ALA A 199 3.78 -34.58 29.47
C ALA A 199 3.49 -33.28 30.24
N THR A 200 4.24 -32.98 31.30
CA THR A 200 4.12 -31.73 32.06
C THR A 200 4.44 -30.53 31.19
N ASN A 201 5.51 -30.56 30.39
CA ASN A 201 5.85 -29.49 29.47
C ASN A 201 4.77 -29.30 28.41
N LYS A 202 4.19 -30.39 27.86
CA LYS A 202 3.09 -30.29 26.89
C LYS A 202 1.83 -29.67 27.51
N ILE A 203 1.49 -30.03 28.75
CA ILE A 203 0.37 -29.43 29.50
C ILE A 203 0.65 -27.95 29.79
N VAL A 204 1.86 -27.59 30.21
CA VAL A 204 2.27 -26.20 30.46
C VAL A 204 2.25 -25.38 29.17
N THR A 205 2.73 -25.92 28.06
CA THR A 205 2.68 -25.27 26.74
C THR A 205 1.23 -25.06 26.29
N ILE A 206 0.35 -26.06 26.44
CA ILE A 206 -1.08 -25.92 26.12
C ILE A 206 -1.73 -24.87 27.02
N ALA A 207 -1.41 -24.84 28.31
CA ALA A 207 -1.92 -23.83 29.24
C ALA A 207 -1.45 -22.42 28.86
N ILE A 208 -0.16 -22.25 28.51
CA ILE A 208 0.39 -20.97 28.04
C ILE A 208 -0.29 -20.52 26.75
N ILE A 209 -0.45 -21.41 25.76
CA ILE A 209 -1.15 -21.11 24.51
C ILE A 209 -2.60 -20.73 24.79
N THR A 210 -3.29 -21.46 25.67
CA THR A 210 -4.69 -21.16 26.02
C THR A 210 -4.82 -19.80 26.70
N VAL A 211 -3.92 -19.47 27.63
CA VAL A 211 -3.88 -18.15 28.28
C VAL A 211 -3.56 -17.04 27.27
N LEU A 212 -2.62 -17.26 26.35
CA LEU A 212 -2.30 -16.31 25.27
C LEU A 212 -3.49 -16.09 24.34
N VAL A 213 -4.19 -17.15 23.93
CA VAL A 213 -5.40 -17.06 23.10
C VAL A 213 -6.51 -16.33 23.83
N LEU A 214 -6.75 -16.63 25.10
CA LEU A 214 -7.74 -15.92 25.92
C LEU A 214 -7.38 -14.45 26.13
N LEU A 215 -6.10 -14.12 26.29
CA LEU A 215 -5.61 -12.75 26.34
C LEU A 215 -5.80 -12.03 25.00
N ILE A 216 -5.51 -12.68 23.88
CA ILE A 216 -5.74 -12.13 22.54
C ILE A 216 -7.24 -11.88 22.32
N ILE A 217 -8.11 -12.83 22.68
CA ILE A 217 -9.56 -12.66 22.59
C ILE A 217 -10.03 -11.53 23.51
N ALA A 218 -9.56 -11.47 24.76
CA ALA A 218 -9.89 -10.39 25.68
C ALA A 218 -9.41 -9.02 25.16
N VAL A 219 -8.22 -8.96 24.54
CA VAL A 219 -7.71 -7.76 23.89
C VAL A 219 -8.58 -7.40 22.70
N ILE A 220 -8.97 -8.35 21.83
CA ILE A 220 -9.85 -8.10 20.68
C ILE A 220 -11.21 -7.59 21.13
N VAL A 221 -11.86 -8.27 22.08
CA VAL A 221 -13.17 -7.87 22.64
C VAL A 221 -13.07 -6.49 23.29
N LYS A 222 -11.99 -6.22 24.03
CA LYS A 222 -11.75 -4.91 24.63
C LYS A 222 -11.43 -3.86 23.58
N LEU A 223 -10.75 -4.20 22.48
CA LEU A 223 -10.48 -3.32 21.35
C LEU A 223 -11.77 -3.00 20.59
N GLU A 224 -12.65 -3.97 20.39
CA GLU A 224 -13.95 -3.80 19.75
C GLU A 224 -14.89 -2.98 20.63
N ALA A 225 -14.95 -3.26 21.93
CA ALA A 225 -15.68 -2.46 22.90
C ALA A 225 -15.13 -1.01 22.95
N TYR A 226 -13.81 -0.84 22.99
CA TYR A 226 -13.15 0.47 22.95
C TYR A 226 -13.44 1.21 21.64
N LYS A 227 -13.33 0.54 20.49
CA LYS A 227 -13.68 1.09 19.16
C LYS A 227 -15.16 1.47 19.09
N LYS A 228 -16.05 0.72 19.73
CA LYS A 228 -17.49 0.99 19.75
C LYS A 228 -17.83 2.18 20.65
N GLU A 229 -17.21 2.26 21.83
CA GLU A 229 -17.42 3.34 22.81
C GLU A 229 -16.82 4.69 22.34
N HIS A 230 -15.74 4.67 21.54
CA HIS A 230 -15.08 5.88 21.01
C HIS A 230 -15.52 6.26 19.58
N ARG A 231 -16.45 5.52 18.97
CA ARG A 231 -17.12 5.88 17.70
C ARG A 231 -18.48 6.53 17.92
N ILE A 232 -18.94 6.55 19.16
CA ILE A 232 -20.19 7.15 19.58
C ILE A 232 -19.86 8.56 20.08
N GLY A 233 -20.46 9.58 19.46
CA GLY A 233 -20.31 10.96 19.88
C GLY A 233 -20.91 11.20 21.28
N PRO A 234 -20.66 12.38 21.87
CA PRO A 234 -21.26 12.76 23.15
C PRO A 234 -22.79 12.73 23.16
N ASP A 235 -23.41 12.72 21.97
CA ASP A 235 -24.85 12.60 21.74
C ASP A 235 -25.37 11.15 21.66
N GLY A 236 -24.49 10.15 21.82
CA GLY A 236 -24.88 8.73 21.73
C GLY A 236 -25.01 8.19 20.31
N LYS A 237 -24.68 8.95 19.26
CA LYS A 237 -24.77 8.52 17.85
C LYS A 237 -23.42 8.09 17.27
N ALA A 238 -23.43 7.11 16.39
CA ALA A 238 -22.24 6.72 15.64
C ALA A 238 -21.78 7.87 14.72
N ARG A 239 -20.50 8.20 14.72
CA ARG A 239 -19.93 9.22 13.82
C ARG A 239 -19.64 8.63 12.43
N PRO A 240 -19.72 9.43 11.34
CA PRO A 240 -19.28 9.00 10.02
C PRO A 240 -17.81 8.59 10.03
N TRP A 241 -17.47 7.53 9.30
CA TRP A 241 -16.11 6.97 9.32
C TRP A 241 -15.04 7.97 8.86
N TRP A 242 -15.37 8.82 7.89
CA TRP A 242 -14.47 9.78 7.23
C TRP A 242 -14.09 11.00 8.10
N LYS A 243 -14.68 11.16 9.29
CA LYS A 243 -14.25 12.24 10.22
C LYS A 243 -12.91 11.94 10.89
N ASP A 244 -12.62 10.66 11.14
CA ASP A 244 -11.47 10.21 11.92
C ASP A 244 -10.25 9.83 11.07
N VAL A 245 -10.38 9.87 9.75
CA VAL A 245 -9.37 9.34 8.83
C VAL A 245 -8.26 10.32 8.49
N VAL A 246 -7.10 9.75 8.15
CA VAL A 246 -6.03 10.44 7.44
C VAL A 246 -6.04 10.03 5.97
N CYS A 247 -6.11 11.02 5.10
CA CYS A 247 -6.06 10.85 3.66
C CYS A 247 -4.65 11.16 3.14
N TYR A 248 -4.17 10.38 2.17
CA TYR A 248 -2.90 10.62 1.48
C TYR A 248 -3.15 10.83 0.01
N GLN A 249 -2.79 12.01 -0.51
CA GLN A 249 -2.96 12.36 -1.90
C GLN A 249 -1.75 11.91 -2.73
N VAL A 250 -2.03 11.19 -3.81
CA VAL A 250 -1.05 10.75 -4.79
C VAL A 250 -1.28 11.46 -6.11
N TRP A 251 -0.22 12.16 -6.57
CA TRP A 251 -0.08 12.67 -7.93
C TRP A 251 0.60 11.58 -8.78
N PRO A 252 -0.15 10.74 -9.51
CA PRO A 252 0.37 9.49 -10.06
C PRO A 252 1.56 9.70 -10.98
N ARG A 253 1.53 10.74 -11.83
CA ARG A 253 2.60 11.08 -12.79
C ARG A 253 3.97 11.31 -12.13
N SER A 254 4.02 11.66 -10.85
CA SER A 254 5.27 11.94 -10.13
C SER A 254 5.44 11.12 -8.85
N PHE A 255 4.63 10.10 -8.63
CA PHE A 255 4.75 9.29 -7.41
C PHE A 255 5.79 8.19 -7.56
N ARG A 256 5.64 7.30 -8.54
CA ARG A 256 6.58 6.19 -8.79
C ARG A 256 6.34 5.62 -10.18
N ASP A 257 7.40 5.48 -10.97
CA ASP A 257 7.39 4.85 -12.29
C ASP A 257 7.85 3.40 -12.19
N SER A 258 6.95 2.45 -12.44
CA SER A 258 7.27 1.01 -12.38
C SER A 258 8.06 0.52 -13.60
N GLY A 259 8.10 1.31 -14.69
CA GLY A 259 8.67 0.95 -15.98
C GLY A 259 7.77 0.02 -16.81
N THR A 260 6.52 -0.21 -16.40
CA THR A 260 5.61 -1.18 -17.06
C THR A 260 4.80 -0.60 -18.21
N THR A 261 4.69 0.74 -18.31
CA THR A 261 3.89 1.43 -19.33
C THR A 261 4.71 1.86 -20.56
N ALA A 262 6.00 1.50 -20.61
CA ALA A 262 6.87 1.74 -21.75
C ALA A 262 6.46 0.87 -22.96
N GLN A 263 5.46 1.32 -23.72
CA GLN A 263 5.15 0.81 -25.06
C GLN A 263 5.40 1.88 -26.11
N GLU A 264 6.08 1.54 -27.21
CA GLU A 264 6.23 2.42 -28.37
C GLU A 264 4.85 2.70 -29.00
N ARG A 265 4.39 3.96 -29.01
CA ARG A 265 3.27 4.37 -29.89
C ARG A 265 3.87 4.76 -31.24
N VAL A 266 3.32 4.22 -32.32
CA VAL A 266 3.60 4.72 -33.68
C VAL A 266 3.05 6.14 -33.78
N PRO A 267 3.82 7.14 -34.26
CA PRO A 267 3.35 8.53 -34.37
C PRO A 267 2.08 8.63 -35.22
N SER A 268 1.10 9.41 -34.79
CA SER A 268 0.07 9.94 -35.69
C SER A 268 0.70 11.02 -36.58
N GLU A 269 0.31 11.11 -37.85
CA GLU A 269 0.81 12.14 -38.78
C GLU A 269 0.53 13.57 -38.28
N GLU A 270 -0.46 13.76 -37.40
CA GLU A 270 -0.85 15.05 -36.82
C GLU A 270 0.06 15.54 -35.68
N ALA A 271 0.86 14.67 -35.06
CA ALA A 271 1.74 15.03 -33.93
C ALA A 271 2.96 15.89 -34.34
N GLN A 272 3.16 16.12 -35.63
CA GLN A 272 4.33 16.87 -36.15
C GLN A 272 4.23 18.38 -35.89
N ASP A 273 3.02 18.93 -35.72
CA ASP A 273 2.78 20.37 -35.66
C ASP A 273 2.53 20.92 -34.23
N ASP A 274 2.37 20.06 -33.20
CA ASP A 274 2.21 20.48 -31.79
C ASP A 274 3.46 20.13 -30.95
N GLU A 275 4.20 21.17 -30.56
CA GLU A 275 5.43 21.06 -29.76
C GLU A 275 5.22 20.40 -28.39
N GLN A 276 4.05 20.54 -27.80
CA GLN A 276 3.71 19.90 -26.52
C GLN A 276 3.48 18.40 -26.72
N GLU A 277 2.80 17.98 -27.79
CA GLU A 277 2.57 16.55 -28.09
C GLU A 277 3.88 15.82 -28.42
N ARG A 278 4.79 16.49 -29.15
CA ARG A 278 6.14 15.97 -29.39
C ARG A 278 6.91 15.78 -28.08
N THR A 279 6.82 16.75 -27.17
CA THR A 279 7.47 16.68 -25.86
C THR A 279 6.88 15.55 -25.02
N ASP A 280 5.55 15.42 -24.96
CA ASP A 280 4.89 14.32 -24.23
C ASP A 280 5.28 12.94 -24.79
N GLN A 281 5.48 12.83 -26.11
CA GLN A 281 5.98 11.60 -26.74
C GLN A 281 7.42 11.26 -26.34
N ASP A 282 8.32 12.25 -26.27
CA ASP A 282 9.71 12.07 -25.81
C ASP A 282 9.82 11.74 -24.31
N LEU A 283 8.76 12.02 -23.55
CA LEU A 283 8.66 11.75 -22.11
C LEU A 283 7.93 10.44 -21.78
N LYS A 284 7.55 9.65 -22.80
CA LYS A 284 6.79 8.42 -22.60
C LYS A 284 7.54 7.38 -21.77
N GLY A 285 6.85 6.76 -20.81
CA GLY A 285 7.44 5.74 -19.93
C GLY A 285 8.47 6.31 -18.95
N ARG A 286 8.45 7.63 -18.72
CA ARG A 286 9.29 8.35 -17.74
C ARG A 286 8.48 9.01 -16.63
N HIS A 287 7.18 8.71 -16.58
CA HIS A 287 6.22 9.19 -15.61
C HIS A 287 5.75 8.05 -14.70
N GLY A 288 5.23 8.40 -13.53
CA GLY A 288 4.65 7.44 -12.62
C GLY A 288 3.37 6.81 -13.16
N ASP A 289 3.04 5.64 -12.63
CA ASP A 289 1.94 4.79 -13.09
C ASP A 289 1.24 4.08 -11.92
N ILE A 290 0.09 3.44 -12.18
CA ILE A 290 -0.72 2.77 -11.16
C ILE A 290 0.07 1.64 -10.47
N ARG A 291 0.93 0.96 -11.21
CA ARG A 291 1.78 -0.13 -10.67
C ARG A 291 2.80 0.40 -9.67
N GLY A 292 3.38 1.56 -9.93
CA GLY A 292 4.25 2.28 -9.01
C GLY A 292 3.50 2.71 -7.74
N VAL A 293 2.24 3.12 -7.83
CA VAL A 293 1.40 3.36 -6.64
C VAL A 293 1.23 2.07 -5.84
N ILE A 294 0.93 0.94 -6.50
CA ILE A 294 0.79 -0.39 -5.87
C ILE A 294 2.08 -0.79 -5.13
N GLU A 295 3.25 -0.61 -5.74
CA GLU A 295 4.56 -0.90 -5.15
C GLU A 295 4.81 -0.15 -3.84
N LYS A 296 4.24 1.06 -3.71
CA LYS A 296 4.51 1.97 -2.59
C LYS A 296 3.36 2.06 -1.59
N LEU A 297 2.31 1.24 -1.72
CA LEU A 297 1.21 1.16 -0.75
C LEU A 297 1.70 0.86 0.68
N ASP A 298 2.79 0.12 0.85
CA ASP A 298 3.37 -0.16 2.17
C ASP A 298 3.96 1.09 2.83
N HIS A 299 4.55 2.00 2.03
CA HIS A 299 5.00 3.31 2.52
C HIS A 299 3.82 4.14 3.00
N ILE A 300 2.77 4.25 2.18
CA ILE A 300 1.55 5.00 2.52
C ILE A 300 0.92 4.43 3.80
N GLN A 301 0.76 3.10 3.89
CA GLN A 301 0.23 2.46 5.09
C GLN A 301 1.11 2.69 6.33
N SER A 302 2.44 2.72 6.17
CA SER A 302 3.38 2.93 7.28
C SER A 302 3.22 4.31 7.95
N LEU A 303 2.69 5.30 7.24
CA LEU A 303 2.35 6.63 7.76
C LEU A 303 1.20 6.59 8.77
N GLY A 304 0.34 5.57 8.70
CA GLY A 304 -0.94 5.51 9.42
C GLY A 304 -2.09 6.13 8.63
N VAL A 305 -2.00 6.11 7.31
CA VAL A 305 -3.04 6.57 6.39
C VAL A 305 -4.20 5.57 6.35
N ASP A 306 -5.42 6.10 6.31
CA ASP A 306 -6.65 5.31 6.22
C ASP A 306 -7.29 5.40 4.82
N VAL A 307 -7.05 6.48 4.07
CA VAL A 307 -7.64 6.73 2.74
C VAL A 307 -6.55 7.13 1.74
N LEU A 308 -6.48 6.44 0.61
CA LEU A 308 -5.73 6.87 -0.56
C LEU A 308 -6.61 7.80 -1.41
N TRP A 309 -6.19 9.03 -1.66
CA TRP A 309 -6.76 9.87 -2.72
C TRP A 309 -5.84 9.79 -3.95
N LEU A 310 -6.36 9.23 -5.04
CA LEU A 310 -5.67 9.18 -6.32
C LEU A 310 -6.17 10.31 -7.23
N CYS A 311 -5.26 11.19 -7.65
CA CYS A 311 -5.53 12.18 -8.71
C CYS A 311 -5.87 11.50 -10.05
N PRO A 312 -6.40 12.22 -11.06
CA PRO A 312 -6.92 11.63 -12.29
C PRO A 312 -5.93 10.68 -12.98
N VAL A 313 -6.41 9.48 -13.30
CA VAL A 313 -5.72 8.48 -14.14
C VAL A 313 -6.57 8.07 -15.36
N TYR A 314 -7.64 8.82 -15.62
CA TYR A 314 -8.55 8.58 -16.74
C TYR A 314 -7.87 8.83 -18.07
N ALA A 315 -8.38 8.22 -19.15
CA ALA A 315 -7.98 8.62 -20.49
C ALA A 315 -8.18 10.14 -20.67
N ASN A 316 -7.14 10.82 -21.14
CA ASN A 316 -7.11 12.29 -21.25
C ASN A 316 -6.32 12.74 -22.50
N SER A 317 -6.28 14.05 -22.75
CA SER A 317 -5.49 14.66 -23.83
C SER A 317 -4.15 15.26 -23.38
N HIS A 318 -3.78 15.06 -22.11
CA HIS A 318 -2.55 15.48 -21.44
C HIS A 318 -2.27 16.99 -21.39
N LYS A 319 -3.21 17.85 -21.81
CA LYS A 319 -3.03 19.30 -21.85
C LYS A 319 -3.13 19.95 -20.46
N ASP A 320 -3.84 19.32 -19.51
CA ASP A 320 -3.88 19.72 -18.09
C ASP A 320 -3.56 18.54 -17.17
N ALA A 321 -2.61 17.70 -17.60
CA ALA A 321 -2.06 16.60 -16.81
C ALA A 321 -3.10 15.64 -16.18
N GLY A 322 -4.21 15.38 -16.87
CA GLY A 322 -5.22 14.40 -16.48
C GLY A 322 -6.60 14.98 -16.17
N TYR A 323 -6.72 16.31 -16.01
CA TYR A 323 -8.01 16.98 -15.75
C TYR A 323 -8.84 17.21 -17.03
N ASP A 324 -8.23 17.09 -18.21
CA ASP A 324 -8.87 17.11 -19.52
C ASP A 324 -9.29 15.70 -19.98
N ILE A 325 -10.33 15.16 -19.36
CA ILE A 325 -10.79 13.76 -19.54
C ILE A 325 -11.46 13.52 -20.90
N THR A 326 -11.02 12.50 -21.62
CA THR A 326 -11.59 12.04 -22.91
C THR A 326 -12.53 10.85 -22.76
N ASP A 327 -12.36 10.02 -21.73
CA ASP A 327 -13.27 8.93 -21.36
C ASP A 327 -13.19 8.62 -19.85
N TYR A 328 -14.29 8.84 -19.13
CA TYR A 328 -14.40 8.58 -17.69
C TYR A 328 -14.29 7.10 -17.29
N SER A 329 -14.58 6.18 -18.22
CA SER A 329 -14.60 4.73 -17.96
C SER A 329 -13.34 4.02 -18.46
N ALA A 330 -12.35 4.77 -18.97
CA ALA A 330 -11.06 4.24 -19.41
C ALA A 330 -9.92 4.78 -18.55
N ILE A 331 -8.87 3.98 -18.40
CA ILE A 331 -7.59 4.39 -17.80
C ILE A 331 -6.68 4.89 -18.92
N ASP A 332 -5.93 5.95 -18.65
CA ASP A 332 -4.91 6.41 -19.57
C ASP A 332 -3.82 5.33 -19.77
N PRO A 333 -3.48 4.96 -21.02
CA PRO A 333 -2.40 4.01 -21.28
C PRO A 333 -1.06 4.38 -20.64
N ASP A 334 -0.78 5.65 -20.38
CA ASP A 334 0.42 6.11 -19.69
C ASP A 334 0.43 5.73 -18.20
N PHE A 335 -0.76 5.56 -17.59
CA PHE A 335 -0.88 5.11 -16.20
C PHE A 335 -1.10 3.60 -16.05
N GLY A 336 -1.52 2.92 -17.13
CA GLY A 336 -1.68 1.47 -17.19
C GLY A 336 -3.03 1.05 -17.74
N THR A 337 -3.62 0.02 -17.14
CA THR A 337 -4.88 -0.59 -17.59
C THR A 337 -5.94 -0.57 -16.50
N MET A 338 -7.20 -0.83 -16.89
CA MET A 338 -8.29 -1.00 -15.92
C MET A 338 -8.02 -2.17 -14.94
N ALA A 339 -7.28 -3.21 -15.37
CA ALA A 339 -6.90 -4.31 -14.49
C ALA A 339 -5.89 -3.87 -13.41
N ASP A 340 -5.02 -2.92 -13.72
CA ASP A 340 -4.10 -2.33 -12.75
C ASP A 340 -4.86 -1.51 -11.72
N MET A 341 -5.87 -0.74 -12.16
CA MET A 341 -6.76 -0.01 -11.25
C MET A 341 -7.56 -0.95 -10.34
N ASP A 342 -8.09 -2.04 -10.88
CA ASP A 342 -8.75 -3.09 -10.10
C ASP A 342 -7.82 -3.70 -9.04
N GLU A 343 -6.57 -3.97 -9.42
CA GLU A 343 -5.59 -4.44 -8.45
C GLU A 343 -5.29 -3.38 -7.38
N LEU A 344 -5.14 -2.10 -7.75
CA LEU A 344 -4.91 -1.02 -6.80
C LEU A 344 -6.03 -0.96 -5.75
N ILE A 345 -7.29 -1.00 -6.18
CA ILE A 345 -8.45 -1.00 -5.28
C ILE A 345 -8.38 -2.21 -4.33
N VAL A 346 -8.16 -3.42 -4.86
CA VAL A 346 -8.08 -4.65 -4.05
C VAL A 346 -6.92 -4.61 -3.06
N ARG A 347 -5.73 -4.17 -3.50
CA ARG A 347 -4.51 -4.10 -2.68
C ARG A 347 -4.60 -3.03 -1.59
N THR A 348 -5.28 -1.93 -1.87
CA THR A 348 -5.57 -0.87 -0.89
C THR A 348 -6.51 -1.39 0.19
N LYS A 349 -7.62 -2.04 -0.21
CA LYS A 349 -8.57 -2.64 0.73
C LYS A 349 -8.00 -3.77 1.57
N LYS A 350 -7.13 -4.61 1.00
CA LYS A 350 -6.41 -5.66 1.74
C LYS A 350 -5.54 -5.11 2.88
N ARG A 351 -5.13 -3.84 2.79
CA ARG A 351 -4.37 -3.13 3.84
C ARG A 351 -5.26 -2.43 4.87
N GLY A 352 -6.59 -2.60 4.78
CA GLY A 352 -7.55 -1.91 5.63
C GLY A 352 -7.68 -0.41 5.31
N MET A 353 -7.14 0.03 4.18
CA MET A 353 -7.30 1.39 3.67
C MET A 353 -8.48 1.46 2.70
N ARG A 354 -9.03 2.66 2.56
CA ARG A 354 -10.05 3.02 1.58
C ARG A 354 -9.42 3.79 0.41
N ILE A 355 -10.14 3.93 -0.70
CA ILE A 355 -9.66 4.68 -1.86
C ILE A 355 -10.73 5.64 -2.35
N ILE A 356 -10.37 6.90 -2.53
CA ILE A 356 -11.15 7.90 -3.27
C ILE A 356 -10.39 8.31 -4.52
N ILE A 357 -11.12 8.71 -5.55
CA ILE A 357 -10.53 9.22 -6.80
C ILE A 357 -11.06 10.62 -7.10
N ASP A 358 -10.39 11.34 -7.98
CA ASP A 358 -10.86 12.65 -8.45
C ASP A 358 -12.09 12.53 -9.35
N LEU A 359 -13.11 13.35 -9.09
CA LEU A 359 -14.31 13.47 -9.92
C LEU A 359 -14.28 14.84 -10.61
N VAL A 360 -13.93 14.84 -11.89
CA VAL A 360 -13.80 16.06 -12.72
C VAL A 360 -15.01 16.17 -13.64
N VAL A 361 -16.03 16.90 -13.20
CA VAL A 361 -17.34 16.94 -13.88
C VAL A 361 -17.86 18.36 -14.13
N SER A 362 -17.03 19.38 -13.92
CA SER A 362 -17.32 20.75 -14.38
C SER A 362 -17.09 20.90 -15.89
N HIS A 363 -16.17 20.13 -16.45
CA HIS A 363 -15.75 20.13 -17.85
C HIS A 363 -15.28 18.73 -18.29
N THR A 364 -15.10 18.53 -19.60
CA THR A 364 -14.39 17.38 -20.19
C THR A 364 -13.27 17.88 -21.11
N SER A 365 -12.49 17.00 -21.72
CA SER A 365 -11.70 17.34 -22.91
C SER A 365 -12.61 17.71 -24.10
N ASP A 366 -12.12 18.55 -25.01
CA ASP A 366 -12.71 18.79 -26.33
C ASP A 366 -12.59 17.58 -27.26
N LYS A 367 -11.78 16.57 -26.91
CA LYS A 367 -11.73 15.26 -27.57
C LYS A 367 -12.69 14.23 -26.97
N HIS A 368 -13.45 14.59 -25.93
CA HIS A 368 -14.47 13.70 -25.37
C HIS A 368 -15.57 13.46 -26.41
N ALA A 369 -16.03 12.21 -26.56
CA ALA A 369 -17.04 11.84 -27.54
C ALA A 369 -18.33 12.68 -27.44
N TRP A 370 -18.65 13.14 -26.23
CA TRP A 370 -19.77 14.07 -26.00
C TRP A 370 -19.57 15.43 -26.66
N PHE A 371 -18.38 16.03 -26.54
CA PHE A 371 -18.09 17.34 -27.15
C PHE A 371 -17.98 17.23 -28.67
N GLU A 372 -17.28 16.19 -29.13
CA GLU A 372 -17.15 15.84 -30.55
C GLU A 372 -18.53 15.71 -31.22
N GLU A 373 -19.49 15.04 -30.58
CA GLU A 373 -20.87 15.01 -31.09
C GLU A 373 -21.55 16.38 -30.97
N SER A 374 -21.44 17.02 -29.79
CA SER A 374 -22.07 18.32 -29.51
C SER A 374 -21.69 19.39 -30.54
N ARG A 375 -20.41 19.48 -30.93
CA ARG A 375 -19.91 20.53 -31.84
C ARG A 375 -20.41 20.42 -33.29
N THR A 376 -20.85 19.24 -33.73
CA THR A 376 -21.23 19.01 -35.14
C THR A 376 -22.53 19.69 -35.58
N SER A 377 -23.46 19.95 -34.65
CA SER A 377 -24.78 20.51 -35.00
C SER A 377 -25.52 21.07 -33.80
N LYS A 378 -26.32 22.12 -34.01
CA LYS A 378 -27.20 22.70 -32.98
C LYS A 378 -28.40 21.82 -32.58
N THR A 379 -28.59 20.66 -33.22
CA THR A 379 -29.79 19.82 -33.03
C THR A 379 -29.50 18.35 -32.72
N ASN A 380 -28.23 17.95 -32.60
CA ASN A 380 -27.89 16.57 -32.22
C ASN A 380 -28.29 16.27 -30.76
N PRO A 381 -28.35 14.99 -30.33
CA PRO A 381 -28.77 14.61 -28.97
C PRO A 381 -27.94 15.21 -27.83
N LYS A 382 -26.71 15.65 -28.11
CA LYS A 382 -25.77 16.28 -27.16
C LYS A 382 -25.55 17.77 -27.43
N ALA A 383 -26.40 18.39 -28.26
CA ALA A 383 -26.22 19.78 -28.68
C ALA A 383 -26.16 20.77 -27.50
N ASP A 384 -26.84 20.45 -26.39
CA ASP A 384 -26.89 21.29 -25.18
C ASP A 384 -26.15 20.66 -23.99
N TRP A 385 -25.28 19.68 -24.22
CA TRP A 385 -24.46 19.07 -23.14
C TRP A 385 -23.28 19.95 -22.72
N TYR A 386 -22.95 20.95 -23.52
CA TYR A 386 -21.95 21.98 -23.26
C TYR A 386 -22.58 23.37 -23.40
N ILE A 387 -21.91 24.38 -22.85
CA ILE A 387 -22.41 25.76 -22.86
C ILE A 387 -22.02 26.42 -24.18
N TRP A 388 -22.98 26.54 -25.09
CA TRP A 388 -22.85 27.20 -26.39
C TRP A 388 -23.53 28.57 -26.40
N ALA A 389 -22.92 29.55 -27.06
CA ALA A 389 -23.46 30.90 -27.17
C ALA A 389 -23.20 31.51 -28.55
N ASP A 390 -24.17 32.28 -29.04
CA ASP A 390 -24.00 33.08 -30.25
C ASP A 390 -23.06 34.28 -29.99
N PRO A 391 -22.40 34.84 -31.02
CA PRO A 391 -21.67 36.09 -30.90
C PRO A 391 -22.52 37.23 -30.34
N LYS A 392 -21.85 38.16 -29.67
CA LYS A 392 -22.52 39.37 -29.16
C LYS A 392 -23.08 40.21 -30.30
N ARG A 393 -24.28 40.75 -30.09
CA ARG A 393 -25.04 41.53 -31.08
C ARG A 393 -24.96 43.02 -30.79
N ASP A 394 -24.99 43.83 -31.85
CA ASP A 394 -25.09 45.29 -31.74
C ASP A 394 -26.55 45.75 -31.49
N ALA A 395 -26.76 47.06 -31.37
CA ALA A 395 -28.09 47.64 -31.15
C ALA A 395 -29.09 47.38 -32.31
N LYS A 396 -28.61 46.98 -33.48
CA LYS A 396 -29.42 46.62 -34.65
C LYS A 396 -29.73 45.12 -34.72
N GLY A 397 -29.08 44.32 -33.87
CA GLY A 397 -29.24 42.87 -33.81
C GLY A 397 -28.22 42.10 -34.65
N ASP A 398 -27.26 42.77 -35.29
CA ASP A 398 -26.22 42.13 -36.10
C ASP A 398 -25.07 41.63 -35.22
N PHE A 399 -24.42 40.52 -35.61
CA PHE A 399 -23.24 40.03 -34.91
C PHE A 399 -22.08 41.02 -35.01
N ILE A 400 -21.46 41.31 -33.88
CA ILE A 400 -20.32 42.23 -33.82
C ILE A 400 -19.07 41.50 -34.32
N ILE A 401 -18.42 42.09 -35.33
CA ILE A 401 -17.18 41.60 -35.94
C ILE A 401 -16.04 42.56 -35.60
N ARG A 402 -14.90 42.02 -35.13
CA ARG A 402 -13.71 42.76 -34.72
C ARG A 402 -12.52 42.67 -35.70
N SER A 403 -12.65 41.94 -36.80
CA SER A 403 -11.57 41.77 -37.79
C SER A 403 -11.37 43.01 -38.66
N LYS A 404 -10.13 43.32 -39.03
CA LYS A 404 -9.84 44.38 -40.01
C LYS A 404 -10.17 43.92 -41.44
N PRO A 405 -10.41 44.84 -42.40
CA PRO A 405 -10.58 44.47 -43.80
C PRO A 405 -9.39 43.66 -44.32
N GLY A 406 -9.66 42.45 -44.83
CA GLY A 406 -8.64 41.52 -45.33
C GLY A 406 -8.16 40.47 -44.31
N GLU A 407 -8.59 40.54 -43.06
CA GLU A 407 -8.33 39.50 -42.03
C GLU A 407 -9.46 38.47 -41.97
N ARG A 408 -9.20 37.31 -41.36
CA ARG A 408 -10.25 36.33 -41.04
C ARG A 408 -11.29 36.97 -40.13
N ILE A 409 -12.57 36.68 -40.37
CA ILE A 409 -13.67 37.18 -39.55
C ILE A 409 -13.46 36.77 -38.10
N ARG A 410 -13.45 37.75 -37.20
CA ARG A 410 -13.38 37.53 -35.75
C ARG A 410 -14.67 38.03 -35.12
N TYR A 411 -15.50 37.11 -34.65
CA TYR A 411 -16.71 37.45 -33.89
C TYR A 411 -16.36 37.94 -32.48
N MET A 412 -17.16 38.85 -31.95
CA MET A 412 -17.02 39.27 -30.56
C MET A 412 -17.64 38.23 -29.63
N GLU A 413 -16.90 37.93 -28.56
CA GLU A 413 -17.25 36.94 -27.55
C GLU A 413 -18.56 37.33 -26.84
N PRO A 414 -19.34 36.35 -26.34
CA PRO A 414 -20.60 36.60 -25.64
C PRO A 414 -20.44 37.50 -24.40
N SER A 415 -19.32 37.35 -23.68
CA SER A 415 -18.97 38.16 -22.53
C SER A 415 -17.46 38.42 -22.45
N ASN A 416 -17.05 39.38 -21.63
CA ASN A 416 -15.65 39.69 -21.33
C ASN A 416 -14.98 38.74 -20.30
N TRP A 417 -15.49 37.52 -20.11
CA TRP A 417 -14.97 36.60 -19.09
C TRP A 417 -13.56 36.10 -19.42
N ARG A 418 -12.68 36.05 -18.41
CA ARG A 418 -11.31 35.56 -18.51
C ARG A 418 -11.18 34.16 -17.92
N ALA A 419 -10.59 33.23 -18.65
CA ALA A 419 -10.31 31.90 -18.13
C ALA A 419 -9.25 31.89 -17.01
N ALA A 420 -9.30 30.89 -16.12
CA ALA A 420 -8.50 30.81 -14.90
C ALA A 420 -7.02 30.48 -15.15
N LEU A 421 -6.72 29.61 -16.14
CA LEU A 421 -5.35 29.15 -16.46
C LEU A 421 -4.75 29.83 -17.70
N ILE A 422 -5.58 30.56 -18.45
CA ILE A 422 -5.16 31.30 -19.62
C ILE A 422 -5.65 32.72 -19.45
N HIS A 423 -4.72 33.67 -19.47
CA HIS A 423 -5.03 35.09 -19.30
C HIS A 423 -5.60 35.69 -20.60
N ASP A 424 -6.58 35.02 -21.15
CA ASP A 424 -7.29 35.23 -22.41
C ASP A 424 -8.79 34.94 -22.18
N THR A 425 -9.60 35.11 -23.21
CA THR A 425 -11.04 34.84 -23.18
C THR A 425 -11.38 33.43 -22.65
N ALA A 426 -12.49 33.32 -21.93
CA ALA A 426 -13.14 32.05 -21.57
C ALA A 426 -14.01 31.46 -22.69
N TRP A 427 -14.01 32.04 -23.89
CA TRP A 427 -14.84 31.62 -25.02
C TRP A 427 -13.99 31.26 -26.24
N THR A 428 -14.26 30.10 -26.85
CA THR A 428 -13.61 29.70 -28.11
C THR A 428 -14.64 29.52 -29.22
N TRP A 429 -14.35 30.10 -30.39
CA TRP A 429 -15.20 30.00 -31.58
C TRP A 429 -15.10 28.61 -32.21
N CYS A 430 -16.23 27.96 -32.45
CA CYS A 430 -16.33 26.71 -33.20
C CYS A 430 -16.83 26.99 -34.61
N GLU A 431 -15.96 26.79 -35.61
CA GLU A 431 -16.29 27.04 -37.02
C GLU A 431 -17.38 26.10 -37.54
N GLU A 432 -17.40 24.82 -37.14
CA GLU A 432 -18.40 23.88 -37.61
C GLU A 432 -19.81 24.25 -37.11
N ARG A 433 -19.91 24.69 -35.86
CA ARG A 433 -21.19 25.06 -35.22
C ARG A 433 -21.62 26.51 -35.43
N GLN A 434 -20.67 27.37 -35.80
CA GLN A 434 -20.85 28.82 -35.87
C GLN A 434 -21.35 29.40 -34.53
N GLN A 435 -20.74 28.96 -33.41
CA GLN A 435 -21.01 29.43 -32.04
C GLN A 435 -19.73 29.41 -31.20
N PHE A 436 -19.72 30.19 -30.13
CA PHE A 436 -18.72 30.05 -29.07
C PHE A 436 -19.11 28.94 -28.09
N TYR A 437 -18.12 28.22 -27.57
CA TYR A 437 -18.28 27.39 -26.37
C TYR A 437 -17.51 27.99 -25.20
N LEU A 438 -18.06 27.81 -23.99
CA LEU A 438 -17.44 28.24 -22.75
C LEU A 438 -16.35 27.25 -22.30
N HIS A 439 -15.24 27.78 -21.81
CA HIS A 439 -14.21 27.05 -21.08
C HIS A 439 -13.67 27.92 -19.93
N CYS A 440 -13.87 27.50 -18.67
CA CYS A 440 -13.35 28.20 -17.50
C CYS A 440 -11.83 28.07 -17.37
N PHE A 441 -11.26 27.01 -17.95
CA PHE A 441 -9.85 26.64 -17.85
C PHE A 441 -9.18 26.77 -19.23
N LEU A 442 -8.60 25.69 -19.76
CA LEU A 442 -7.99 25.68 -21.10
C LEU A 442 -9.04 25.61 -22.20
N LYS A 443 -8.68 26.03 -23.42
CA LYS A 443 -9.56 25.93 -24.60
C LYS A 443 -10.01 24.51 -24.90
N CYS A 444 -9.20 23.51 -24.55
CA CYS A 444 -9.51 22.09 -24.67
C CYS A 444 -10.34 21.53 -23.50
N GLN A 445 -10.80 22.37 -22.56
CA GLN A 445 -11.64 21.98 -21.43
C GLN A 445 -13.02 22.65 -21.51
N PRO A 446 -13.86 22.31 -22.51
CA PRO A 446 -15.21 22.85 -22.62
C PRO A 446 -16.07 22.48 -21.41
N ASP A 447 -16.77 23.48 -20.86
CA ASP A 447 -17.62 23.31 -19.69
C ASP A 447 -18.89 22.52 -20.00
N LEU A 448 -19.16 21.53 -19.14
CA LEU A 448 -20.41 20.78 -19.18
C LEU A 448 -21.57 21.68 -18.76
N ASN A 449 -22.68 21.56 -19.47
CA ASN A 449 -23.90 22.28 -19.16
C ASN A 449 -24.78 21.46 -18.19
N TRP A 450 -24.66 21.79 -16.90
CA TRP A 450 -25.42 21.16 -15.83
C TRP A 450 -26.92 21.50 -15.85
N GLU A 451 -27.36 22.49 -16.61
CA GLU A 451 -28.79 22.77 -16.81
C GLU A 451 -29.50 21.59 -17.52
N THR A 452 -28.76 20.85 -18.36
CA THR A 452 -29.29 19.75 -19.17
C THR A 452 -29.39 18.45 -18.36
N GLU A 453 -30.62 18.03 -18.04
CA GLU A 453 -30.89 16.81 -17.26
C GLU A 453 -30.27 15.54 -17.88
N ALA A 454 -30.30 15.41 -19.21
CA ALA A 454 -29.69 14.28 -19.91
C ALA A 454 -28.16 14.23 -19.70
N CYS A 455 -27.50 15.39 -19.66
CA CYS A 455 -26.07 15.51 -19.37
C CYS A 455 -25.78 15.06 -17.93
N ARG A 456 -26.53 15.59 -16.94
CA ARG A 456 -26.38 15.19 -15.53
C ARG A 456 -26.56 13.69 -15.31
N LYS A 457 -27.58 13.08 -15.93
CA LYS A 457 -27.79 11.62 -15.85
C LYS A 457 -26.63 10.83 -16.44
N ALA A 458 -26.08 11.27 -17.57
CA ALA A 458 -24.92 10.62 -18.17
C ALA A 458 -23.68 10.71 -17.25
N ILE A 459 -23.43 11.88 -16.64
CA ILE A 459 -22.37 12.07 -15.64
C ILE A 459 -22.54 11.08 -14.47
N TYR A 460 -23.76 10.96 -13.94
CA TYR A 460 -24.05 10.05 -12.82
C TYR A 460 -23.72 8.60 -13.17
N GLU A 461 -24.09 8.14 -14.36
CA GLU A 461 -23.85 6.78 -14.79
C GLU A 461 -22.36 6.47 -15.03
N ILE A 462 -21.69 7.29 -15.84
CA ILE A 462 -20.37 6.94 -16.37
C ILE A 462 -19.20 7.47 -15.52
N ALA A 463 -19.38 8.59 -14.82
CA ALA A 463 -18.32 9.20 -14.03
C ALA A 463 -18.42 8.86 -12.53
N ILE A 464 -19.61 8.46 -12.04
CA ILE A 464 -19.85 8.21 -10.61
C ILE A 464 -20.18 6.73 -10.37
N GLU A 465 -21.31 6.26 -10.88
CA GLU A 465 -21.79 4.90 -10.60
C GLU A 465 -20.83 3.83 -11.10
N PHE A 466 -20.22 4.02 -12.28
CA PHE A 466 -19.21 3.12 -12.81
C PHE A 466 -18.12 2.82 -11.77
N TRP A 467 -17.53 3.87 -11.19
CA TRP A 467 -16.45 3.75 -10.23
C TRP A 467 -16.89 3.24 -8.86
N LEU A 468 -18.06 3.66 -8.37
CA LEU A 468 -18.65 3.11 -7.15
C LEU A 468 -18.94 1.60 -7.28
N LYS A 469 -19.40 1.14 -8.46
CA LYS A 469 -19.58 -0.29 -8.76
C LYS A 469 -18.25 -1.06 -8.76
N LYS A 470 -17.14 -0.44 -9.19
CA LYS A 470 -15.79 -1.03 -9.04
C LYS A 470 -15.33 -1.11 -7.58
N GLY A 471 -15.92 -0.30 -6.71
CA GLY A 471 -15.72 -0.37 -5.27
C GLY A 471 -14.75 0.64 -4.71
N ILE A 472 -14.61 1.83 -5.30
CA ILE A 472 -14.03 2.97 -4.56
C ILE A 472 -14.95 3.39 -3.40
N ASP A 473 -14.42 4.19 -2.47
CA ASP A 473 -15.10 4.63 -1.25
C ASP A 473 -15.64 6.07 -1.34
N GLY A 474 -15.42 6.75 -2.47
CA GLY A 474 -15.92 8.09 -2.75
C GLY A 474 -15.00 8.94 -3.60
N PHE A 475 -15.15 10.26 -3.52
CA PHE A 475 -14.53 11.19 -4.47
C PHE A 475 -14.01 12.47 -3.81
N ARG A 476 -12.90 12.99 -4.35
CA ARG A 476 -12.61 14.42 -4.30
C ARG A 476 -13.25 15.06 -5.53
N VAL A 477 -14.13 16.02 -5.36
CA VAL A 477 -14.85 16.66 -6.47
C VAL A 477 -14.09 17.91 -6.89
N ASP A 478 -13.56 17.86 -8.10
CA ASP A 478 -12.77 18.93 -8.71
C ASP A 478 -13.64 20.15 -9.02
N THR A 479 -13.09 21.34 -8.77
CA THR A 479 -13.66 22.65 -9.13
C THR A 479 -15.15 22.74 -8.83
N SER A 480 -15.51 22.21 -7.67
CA SER A 480 -16.87 21.75 -7.40
C SER A 480 -17.89 22.88 -7.23
N ASN A 481 -17.42 24.09 -6.94
CA ASN A 481 -18.24 25.30 -6.92
C ASN A 481 -18.46 25.92 -8.31
N ARG A 482 -17.89 25.35 -9.39
CA ARG A 482 -18.01 25.89 -10.75
C ARG A 482 -19.08 25.25 -11.61
N MET A 483 -19.82 24.24 -11.15
CA MET A 483 -20.77 23.52 -12.01
C MET A 483 -21.99 24.37 -12.44
N SER A 484 -22.38 25.37 -11.64
CA SER A 484 -23.50 26.29 -11.95
C SER A 484 -22.97 27.63 -12.47
N LYS A 485 -23.29 27.97 -13.72
CA LYS A 485 -22.86 29.21 -14.38
C LYS A 485 -24.02 30.18 -14.59
N ASP A 486 -23.70 31.46 -14.71
CA ASP A 486 -24.65 32.50 -15.13
C ASP A 486 -24.96 32.40 -16.64
N MET A 487 -26.12 31.83 -16.97
CA MET A 487 -26.54 31.61 -18.35
C MET A 487 -26.98 32.89 -19.09
N THR A 488 -26.96 34.07 -18.43
CA THR A 488 -27.22 35.35 -19.10
C THR A 488 -26.00 35.89 -19.85
N PHE A 489 -24.81 35.36 -19.55
CA PHE A 489 -23.52 35.79 -20.11
C PHE A 489 -23.29 37.30 -19.96
N THR A 490 -23.75 37.88 -18.85
CA THR A 490 -23.51 39.30 -18.55
C THR A 490 -22.00 39.53 -18.38
N ASP A 491 -21.49 40.64 -18.93
CA ASP A 491 -20.09 41.03 -18.76
C ASP A 491 -19.74 41.14 -17.27
N ALA A 492 -18.59 40.56 -16.93
CA ALA A 492 -17.97 40.76 -15.63
C ALA A 492 -17.53 42.22 -15.43
N GLU A 493 -17.49 42.62 -14.17
CA GLU A 493 -17.05 43.95 -13.75
C GLU A 493 -15.62 44.24 -14.25
N VAL A 494 -15.42 45.42 -14.85
CA VAL A 494 -14.09 45.85 -15.31
C VAL A 494 -13.28 46.31 -14.10
N THR A 495 -12.44 45.42 -13.59
CA THR A 495 -11.55 45.67 -12.44
C THR A 495 -10.14 46.09 -12.88
N THR A 496 -9.77 45.83 -14.13
CA THR A 496 -8.48 46.25 -14.70
C THR A 496 -8.61 46.70 -16.15
N ASN A 497 -7.91 47.78 -16.49
CA ASN A 497 -7.81 48.29 -17.86
C ASN A 497 -6.66 47.64 -18.66
N PHE A 498 -5.86 46.77 -18.02
CA PHE A 498 -4.71 46.11 -18.67
C PHE A 498 -5.10 44.87 -19.49
N SER A 499 -6.34 44.41 -19.37
CA SER A 499 -6.86 43.23 -20.06
C SER A 499 -8.27 43.51 -20.56
N GLU A 500 -8.61 43.07 -21.76
CA GLU A 500 -10.00 43.11 -22.24
C GLU A 500 -10.88 42.14 -21.44
N PHE A 501 -10.30 41.03 -20.99
CA PHE A 501 -10.99 39.98 -20.24
C PHE A 501 -10.80 40.13 -18.73
N GLN A 502 -11.88 39.98 -17.98
CA GLN A 502 -11.98 40.26 -16.56
C GLN A 502 -12.23 38.99 -15.74
N ASP A 503 -11.87 39.03 -14.46
CA ASP A 503 -12.22 37.97 -13.52
C ASP A 503 -13.74 37.80 -13.45
N PHE A 504 -14.22 36.61 -13.80
CA PHE A 504 -15.64 36.28 -13.83
C PHE A 504 -16.03 35.30 -12.72
N SER A 505 -15.21 35.16 -11.68
CA SER A 505 -15.49 34.30 -10.53
C SER A 505 -16.92 34.49 -9.98
N LYS A 506 -17.45 35.74 -9.95
CA LYS A 506 -18.84 36.03 -9.52
C LYS A 506 -19.93 35.37 -10.39
N HIS A 507 -19.62 35.01 -11.63
CA HIS A 507 -20.55 34.42 -12.60
C HIS A 507 -20.44 32.89 -12.70
N CYS A 508 -19.42 32.28 -12.09
CA CYS A 508 -19.20 30.84 -12.15
C CYS A 508 -18.99 30.16 -10.80
N LEU A 509 -18.53 30.86 -9.76
CA LEU A 509 -18.38 30.30 -8.41
C LEU A 509 -19.71 30.35 -7.66
N ASN A 510 -20.09 29.21 -7.08
CA ASN A 510 -21.28 29.06 -6.24
C ASN A 510 -22.56 29.57 -6.93
N GLY A 511 -22.72 29.23 -8.21
CA GLY A 511 -23.86 29.67 -9.01
C GLY A 511 -25.22 29.24 -8.42
N PRO A 512 -26.33 29.84 -8.89
CA PRO A 512 -27.62 29.79 -8.20
C PRO A 512 -28.21 28.38 -8.02
N ARG A 513 -27.80 27.40 -8.84
CA ARG A 513 -28.30 26.02 -8.79
C ARG A 513 -27.27 25.03 -8.24
N ILE A 514 -26.13 25.50 -7.74
CA ILE A 514 -25.01 24.63 -7.35
C ILE A 514 -25.40 23.61 -6.27
N HIS A 515 -26.12 24.07 -5.24
CA HIS A 515 -26.59 23.20 -4.16
C HIS A 515 -27.65 22.21 -4.64
N GLU A 516 -28.53 22.60 -5.56
CA GLU A 516 -29.52 21.71 -6.18
C GLU A 516 -28.80 20.57 -6.91
N TYR A 517 -27.79 20.89 -7.74
CA TYR A 517 -27.03 19.90 -8.51
C TYR A 517 -26.29 18.92 -7.62
N ILE A 518 -25.69 19.38 -6.53
CA ILE A 518 -24.91 18.52 -5.64
C ILE A 518 -25.83 17.65 -4.80
N GLN A 519 -26.96 18.17 -4.33
CA GLN A 519 -27.99 17.37 -3.63
C GLN A 519 -28.58 16.32 -4.56
N GLU A 520 -28.89 16.67 -5.82
CA GLU A 520 -29.36 15.71 -6.82
C GLU A 520 -28.31 14.64 -7.10
N MET A 521 -27.06 15.04 -7.39
CA MET A 521 -25.95 14.14 -7.65
C MET A 521 -25.76 13.15 -6.50
N ARG A 522 -25.71 13.65 -5.25
CA ARG A 522 -25.57 12.82 -4.06
C ARG A 522 -26.72 11.82 -3.93
N ARG A 523 -27.95 12.31 -3.95
CA ARG A 523 -29.17 11.51 -3.74
C ARG A 523 -29.35 10.43 -4.80
N VAL A 524 -29.09 10.76 -6.07
CA VAL A 524 -29.37 9.88 -7.21
C VAL A 524 -28.26 8.86 -7.40
N SER A 525 -26.99 9.27 -7.31
CA SER A 525 -25.86 8.45 -7.79
C SER A 525 -24.97 7.87 -6.68
N MET A 526 -25.02 8.41 -5.46
CA MET A 526 -24.07 8.05 -4.40
C MET A 526 -24.75 7.44 -3.17
N ASP A 527 -25.86 8.01 -2.71
CA ASP A 527 -26.64 7.48 -1.59
C ASP A 527 -27.09 6.01 -1.77
N PRO A 528 -27.41 5.51 -2.99
CA PRO A 528 -27.70 4.08 -3.20
C PRO A 528 -26.54 3.13 -2.86
N TYR A 529 -25.30 3.63 -2.86
CA TYR A 529 -24.09 2.87 -2.54
C TYR A 529 -23.71 2.97 -1.07
N GLY A 530 -24.22 3.98 -0.36
CA GLY A 530 -23.99 4.17 1.07
C GLY A 530 -24.81 3.19 1.92
N LYS A 531 -24.15 2.40 2.77
CA LYS A 531 -24.83 1.46 3.70
C LYS A 531 -24.82 1.97 5.15
N GLY A 532 -25.36 3.17 5.34
CA GLY A 532 -25.38 3.87 6.64
C GLY A 532 -24.04 4.54 6.99
N MET A 533 -23.92 5.10 8.20
CA MET A 533 -22.80 6.00 8.57
C MET A 533 -21.40 5.33 8.56
N HIS A 534 -21.34 3.99 8.59
CA HIS A 534 -20.07 3.25 8.56
C HIS A 534 -19.54 2.95 7.16
N ASP A 535 -20.41 3.01 6.15
CA ASP A 535 -20.10 2.72 4.74
C ASP A 535 -20.73 3.78 3.82
N ASP A 536 -20.83 5.02 4.32
CA ASP A 536 -21.27 6.17 3.52
C ASP A 536 -20.19 6.55 2.50
N VAL A 537 -20.60 7.05 1.34
CA VAL A 537 -19.69 7.53 0.29
C VAL A 537 -19.03 8.82 0.78
N PHE A 538 -17.69 8.85 0.81
CA PHE A 538 -16.95 10.01 1.26
C PHE A 538 -16.77 11.02 0.12
N LEU A 539 -17.26 12.25 0.31
CA LEU A 539 -17.17 13.30 -0.69
C LEU A 539 -16.48 14.53 -0.11
N VAL A 540 -15.39 14.95 -0.73
CA VAL A 540 -14.71 16.18 -0.40
C VAL A 540 -14.76 17.13 -1.58
N GLY A 541 -15.41 18.28 -1.42
CA GLY A 541 -15.53 19.28 -2.48
C GLY A 541 -14.36 20.27 -2.47
N GLU A 542 -13.75 20.53 -3.61
CA GLU A 542 -12.86 21.68 -3.79
C GLU A 542 -13.68 22.97 -3.95
N LEU A 543 -13.55 23.89 -2.99
CA LEU A 543 -14.38 25.10 -2.89
C LEU A 543 -13.55 26.37 -2.66
N PRO A 544 -12.57 26.70 -3.55
CA PRO A 544 -11.77 27.90 -3.41
C PRO A 544 -12.62 29.16 -3.62
N GLY A 545 -12.33 30.23 -2.87
CA GLY A 545 -13.07 31.50 -2.99
C GLY A 545 -14.51 31.45 -2.48
N THR A 546 -14.85 30.47 -1.63
CA THR A 546 -16.20 30.31 -1.08
C THR A 546 -16.29 30.92 0.32
N LYS A 547 -17.31 31.75 0.56
CA LYS A 547 -17.54 32.43 1.83
C LYS A 547 -17.97 31.45 2.95
N PRO A 548 -17.73 31.78 4.23
CA PRO A 548 -18.06 30.88 5.35
C PRO A 548 -19.52 30.43 5.39
N GLU A 549 -20.46 31.34 5.14
CA GLU A 549 -21.91 31.06 5.12
C GLU A 549 -22.29 30.07 4.03
N GLU A 550 -21.64 30.16 2.86
CA GLU A 550 -21.85 29.27 1.72
C GLU A 550 -21.20 27.90 1.97
N LEU A 551 -19.99 27.88 2.55
CA LEU A 551 -19.32 26.64 2.96
C LEU A 551 -20.20 25.81 3.90
N LEU A 552 -20.92 26.44 4.84
CA LEU A 552 -21.84 25.73 5.72
C LEU A 552 -22.92 24.98 4.94
N LEU A 553 -23.49 25.57 3.90
CA LEU A 553 -24.51 24.91 3.06
C LEU A 553 -23.96 23.65 2.38
N TYR A 554 -22.70 23.66 1.98
CA TYR A 554 -22.04 22.50 1.38
C TYR A 554 -21.74 21.36 2.37
N VAL A 555 -21.34 21.67 3.61
CA VAL A 555 -20.77 20.68 4.53
C VAL A 555 -21.61 20.37 5.77
N MET A 556 -22.75 21.03 5.96
CA MET A 556 -23.70 20.67 7.02
C MET A 556 -24.32 19.29 6.73
N ALA A 557 -24.24 18.40 7.71
CA ALA A 557 -24.77 17.04 7.59
C ALA A 557 -26.27 17.00 7.22
N SER A 558 -27.08 17.97 7.68
CA SER A 558 -28.50 18.08 7.32
C SER A 558 -28.74 18.42 5.84
N GLN A 559 -27.78 19.06 5.17
CA GLN A 559 -27.90 19.43 3.75
C GLN A 559 -27.61 18.27 2.80
N ARG A 560 -26.98 17.19 3.31
CA ARG A 560 -26.57 15.99 2.56
C ARG A 560 -25.91 16.31 1.21
N GLN A 561 -24.94 17.22 1.22
CA GLN A 561 -24.11 17.53 0.07
C GLN A 561 -22.73 16.86 0.23
N TYR A 562 -21.69 17.62 0.53
CA TYR A 562 -20.35 17.11 0.77
C TYR A 562 -20.17 16.65 2.22
N SER A 563 -19.21 15.73 2.41
CA SER A 563 -18.79 15.28 3.73
C SER A 563 -17.91 16.34 4.41
N CYS A 564 -17.02 16.96 3.63
CA CYS A 564 -16.20 18.11 4.02
C CYS A 564 -15.74 18.87 2.77
N SER A 565 -14.96 19.93 2.96
CA SER A 565 -14.47 20.76 1.86
C SER A 565 -12.99 21.07 1.99
N PHE A 566 -12.34 21.24 0.83
CA PHE A 566 -11.10 21.96 0.71
C PHE A 566 -11.39 23.45 0.53
N ASP A 567 -10.86 24.24 1.45
CA ASP A 567 -10.86 25.69 1.43
C ASP A 567 -9.41 26.15 1.17
N PHE A 568 -9.20 26.92 0.12
CA PHE A 568 -7.85 27.28 -0.34
C PHE A 568 -7.38 28.61 0.25
N ASP A 569 -8.17 29.29 1.09
CA ASP A 569 -7.83 30.60 1.61
C ASP A 569 -6.50 30.54 2.36
N MET A 570 -6.27 29.52 3.18
CA MET A 570 -4.98 29.37 3.85
C MET A 570 -3.84 29.33 2.82
N LEU A 571 -3.97 28.50 1.78
CA LEU A 571 -2.93 28.30 0.76
C LEU A 571 -2.66 29.57 -0.05
N HIS A 572 -3.71 30.30 -0.42
CA HIS A 572 -3.65 31.57 -1.15
C HIS A 572 -3.43 32.79 -0.25
N GLY A 573 -3.36 32.59 1.07
CA GLY A 573 -3.16 33.62 2.08
C GLY A 573 -4.31 34.61 2.22
N GLY A 574 -5.55 34.13 2.10
CA GLY A 574 -6.77 34.90 2.31
C GLY A 574 -7.18 35.78 1.14
N ASN A 575 -6.59 35.58 -0.05
CA ASN A 575 -7.01 36.30 -1.25
C ASN A 575 -8.35 35.76 -1.75
N ASP A 576 -9.36 36.62 -1.83
CA ASP A 576 -10.73 36.32 -2.28
C ASP A 576 -10.83 35.96 -3.77
N HIS A 577 -9.73 36.07 -4.53
CA HIS A 577 -9.68 35.77 -5.95
C HIS A 577 -8.82 34.54 -6.24
N PRO A 578 -9.41 33.33 -6.27
CA PRO A 578 -8.66 32.08 -6.41
C PRO A 578 -7.94 31.94 -7.76
N ASP A 579 -8.41 32.65 -8.80
CA ASP A 579 -7.82 32.66 -10.15
C ASP A 579 -6.76 33.78 -10.32
N LEU A 580 -6.46 34.54 -9.26
CA LEU A 580 -5.57 35.70 -9.30
C LEU A 580 -4.37 35.57 -8.36
N VAL A 581 -3.83 34.36 -8.18
CA VAL A 581 -2.48 34.24 -7.58
C VAL A 581 -1.49 34.89 -8.56
N ASP A 582 -1.21 36.17 -8.33
CA ASP A 582 -0.39 36.96 -9.23
C ASP A 582 1.05 36.46 -9.13
N LYS A 583 1.54 35.82 -10.19
CA LYS A 583 2.97 35.44 -10.28
C LYS A 583 3.90 36.67 -10.28
N ASN A 584 3.38 37.91 -10.47
CA ASN A 584 4.13 39.15 -10.20
C ASN A 584 4.12 39.56 -8.73
N SER A 585 3.22 39.00 -7.91
CA SER A 585 3.34 39.02 -6.45
C SER A 585 4.46 38.05 -6.08
N VAL A 586 5.68 38.36 -6.56
CA VAL A 586 6.91 37.80 -6.03
C VAL A 586 6.89 38.23 -4.58
N LEU A 587 6.42 37.33 -3.71
CA LEU A 587 6.45 37.55 -2.29
C LEU A 587 7.92 37.80 -1.99
N ASN A 588 8.28 39.07 -1.75
CA ASN A 588 9.63 39.41 -1.35
C ASN A 588 9.99 38.44 -0.23
N PRO A 589 11.15 37.77 -0.27
CA PRO A 589 11.62 36.99 0.86
C PRO A 589 11.61 37.91 2.09
N GLY A 590 10.61 37.78 2.96
CA GLY A 590 10.35 38.67 4.10
C GLY A 590 9.15 39.62 4.05
N GLN A 591 8.35 39.68 2.97
CA GLN A 591 7.04 40.39 2.94
C GLN A 591 5.84 39.48 2.60
N GLY A 592 6.04 38.16 2.54
CA GLY A 592 4.97 37.20 2.30
C GLY A 592 4.08 37.02 3.53
N PHE A 593 2.76 36.96 3.30
CA PHE A 593 1.65 36.67 4.23
C PHE A 593 1.95 36.72 5.72
N LEU A 594 1.29 37.66 6.40
CA LEU A 594 1.46 37.80 7.85
C LEU A 594 0.82 36.60 8.54
N LEU A 595 1.48 36.05 9.58
CA LEU A 595 0.92 34.95 10.38
C LEU A 595 -0.54 35.19 10.85
N PRO A 596 -1.00 36.41 11.17
CA PRO A 596 -2.41 36.71 11.45
C PRO A 596 -3.39 36.37 10.32
N GLU A 597 -2.99 36.51 9.05
CA GLU A 597 -3.84 36.16 7.89
C GLU A 597 -4.02 34.63 7.80
N MET A 598 -2.94 33.87 8.00
CA MET A 598 -3.01 32.41 8.12
C MET A 598 -3.90 31.98 9.30
N LYS A 599 -3.79 32.66 10.45
CA LYS A 599 -4.64 32.41 11.63
C LYS A 599 -6.11 32.65 11.33
N ASP A 600 -6.44 33.68 10.57
CA ASP A 600 -7.83 33.96 10.17
C ASP A 600 -8.37 32.88 9.24
N CYS A 601 -7.60 32.45 8.24
CA CYS A 601 -7.99 31.38 7.32
C CYS A 601 -8.24 30.06 8.08
N ILE A 602 -7.37 29.72 9.04
CA ILE A 602 -7.58 28.54 9.90
C ILE A 602 -8.78 28.75 10.82
N THR A 603 -8.96 29.95 11.38
CA THR A 603 -10.12 30.25 12.23
C THR A 603 -11.43 30.13 11.46
N LYS A 604 -11.48 30.56 10.19
CA LYS A 604 -12.63 30.38 9.29
C LYS A 604 -13.06 28.92 9.23
N THR A 605 -12.16 28.03 8.82
CA THR A 605 -12.47 26.60 8.63
C THR A 605 -12.78 25.89 9.96
N GLN A 606 -12.02 26.19 11.02
CA GLN A 606 -12.25 25.61 12.34
C GLN A 606 -13.56 26.08 12.99
N SER A 607 -14.02 27.29 12.67
CA SER A 607 -15.28 27.83 13.17
C SER A 607 -16.49 27.11 12.59
N LEU A 608 -16.40 26.53 11.38
CA LEU A 608 -17.50 25.73 10.79
C LEU A 608 -17.92 24.59 11.73
N ILE A 609 -16.95 23.88 12.31
CA ILE A 609 -17.18 22.79 13.24
C ILE A 609 -17.71 23.33 14.57
N SER A 610 -17.07 24.37 15.11
CA SER A 610 -17.37 24.86 16.46
C SER A 610 -18.72 25.58 16.54
N SER A 611 -19.11 26.32 15.51
CA SER A 611 -20.37 27.09 15.45
C SER A 611 -21.61 26.21 15.27
N THR A 612 -21.45 25.02 14.71
CA THR A 612 -22.54 24.08 14.41
C THR A 612 -22.60 22.89 15.36
N GLY A 613 -21.81 22.89 16.43
CA GLY A 613 -21.73 21.75 17.36
C GLY A 613 -21.24 20.46 16.70
N GLY A 614 -20.43 20.58 15.64
CA GLY A 614 -19.87 19.45 14.89
C GLY A 614 -20.77 18.87 13.79
N GLU A 615 -21.88 19.55 13.44
CA GLU A 615 -22.72 19.18 12.31
C GLU A 615 -22.00 19.39 10.97
N ALA A 616 -21.39 20.55 10.78
CA ALA A 616 -20.50 20.81 9.65
C ALA A 616 -19.11 20.20 9.89
N TRP A 617 -18.41 19.86 8.81
CA TRP A 617 -17.06 19.31 8.87
C TRP A 617 -16.14 19.94 7.84
N THR A 618 -14.86 20.06 8.19
CA THR A 618 -13.83 20.65 7.33
C THR A 618 -12.62 19.73 7.20
N THR A 619 -11.61 20.17 6.46
CA THR A 619 -10.34 19.47 6.25
C THR A 619 -9.20 20.19 6.98
N SER A 620 -8.10 19.49 7.20
CA SER A 620 -6.81 20.07 7.60
C SER A 620 -5.75 19.57 6.62
N PHE A 621 -5.08 20.51 5.95
CA PHE A 621 -4.09 20.23 4.91
C PHE A 621 -3.27 21.50 4.63
N ALA A 622 -2.05 21.34 4.12
CA ALA A 622 -1.18 22.46 3.74
C ALA A 622 -0.55 22.32 2.34
N GLU A 623 -0.69 21.16 1.70
CA GLU A 623 -0.16 20.88 0.36
C GLU A 623 -1.18 20.08 -0.45
N ASN A 624 -1.16 20.28 -1.76
CA ASN A 624 -1.78 19.43 -2.78
C ASN A 624 -1.06 19.69 -4.12
N HIS A 625 -1.47 19.00 -5.18
CA HIS A 625 -0.88 19.10 -6.52
C HIS A 625 -1.01 20.45 -7.26
N ASP A 626 -1.79 21.40 -6.73
CA ASP A 626 -1.99 22.74 -7.33
C ASP A 626 -1.29 23.85 -6.55
N GLN A 627 -0.58 23.51 -5.48
CA GLN A 627 0.03 24.47 -4.58
C GLN A 627 1.56 24.34 -4.58
N VAL A 628 2.23 25.25 -3.88
CA VAL A 628 3.66 25.15 -3.59
C VAL A 628 3.92 24.36 -2.31
N ARG A 629 5.18 24.01 -2.03
CA ARG A 629 5.53 23.30 -0.80
C ARG A 629 5.32 24.21 0.41
N SER A 630 4.69 23.65 1.44
CA SER A 630 4.40 24.34 2.71
C SER A 630 5.67 24.89 3.37
N ILE A 631 6.79 24.20 3.16
CA ILE A 631 8.11 24.58 3.68
C ILE A 631 8.53 25.98 3.21
N ARG A 632 8.39 26.24 1.91
CA ARG A 632 8.75 27.52 1.33
C ARG A 632 7.68 28.59 1.58
N ARG A 633 6.41 28.17 1.67
CA ARG A 633 5.28 29.07 1.81
C ARG A 633 5.12 29.65 3.22
N TRP A 634 5.22 28.81 4.25
CA TRP A 634 4.84 29.17 5.63
C TRP A 634 5.99 29.13 6.63
N VAL A 635 7.07 28.41 6.32
CA VAL A 635 8.16 28.16 7.26
C VAL A 635 9.52 28.39 6.57
N THR A 636 10.53 27.56 6.81
CA THR A 636 11.87 27.75 6.25
C THR A 636 12.47 26.46 5.72
N ASP A 637 13.18 26.59 4.60
CA ASP A 637 14.06 25.58 3.99
C ASP A 637 15.51 25.69 4.48
N HIS A 638 15.83 26.60 5.41
CA HIS A 638 17.18 26.74 5.95
C HIS A 638 17.67 25.43 6.59
N PRO A 639 18.85 24.89 6.23
CA PRO A 639 19.29 23.56 6.65
C PRO A 639 19.24 23.30 8.17
N ASP A 640 19.65 24.29 8.97
CA ASP A 640 19.63 24.19 10.44
C ASP A 640 18.21 24.05 11.04
N TYR A 641 17.18 24.54 10.36
CA TYR A 641 15.82 24.62 10.91
C TYR A 641 14.79 23.82 10.12
N TRP A 642 15.11 23.41 8.90
CA TRP A 642 14.20 22.71 7.98
C TRP A 642 13.48 21.53 8.65
N SER A 643 14.21 20.64 9.33
CA SER A 643 13.60 19.50 10.02
C SER A 643 12.64 19.95 11.13
N ARG A 644 12.95 21.03 11.85
CA ARG A 644 12.10 21.59 12.92
C ARG A 644 10.85 22.25 12.33
N ALA A 645 11.01 22.97 11.24
CA ALA A 645 9.94 23.60 10.47
C ALA A 645 8.94 22.56 9.93
N CYS A 646 9.43 21.46 9.34
CA CYS A 646 8.58 20.34 8.89
C CYS A 646 7.75 19.77 10.06
N LYS A 647 8.39 19.54 11.20
CA LYS A 647 7.72 19.01 12.40
C LYS A 647 6.70 20.00 12.98
N LEU A 648 6.99 21.30 12.92
CA LEU A 648 6.06 22.35 13.35
C LEU A 648 4.78 22.32 12.50
N MET A 649 4.90 22.22 11.16
CA MET A 649 3.75 22.09 10.27
C MET A 649 2.95 20.81 10.57
N SER A 650 3.62 19.69 10.80
CA SER A 650 2.93 18.45 11.18
C SER A 650 2.16 18.57 12.51
N ILE A 651 2.67 19.35 13.49
CA ILE A 651 1.96 19.63 14.75
C ILE A 651 0.73 20.48 14.47
N LEU A 652 0.87 21.54 13.68
CA LEU A 652 -0.26 22.39 13.30
C LEU A 652 -1.38 21.52 12.70
N GLU A 653 -1.11 20.84 11.59
CA GLU A 653 -2.13 20.07 10.85
C GLU A 653 -2.71 18.93 11.70
N CYS A 654 -1.87 18.19 12.45
CA CYS A 654 -2.36 17.09 13.28
C CYS A 654 -3.11 17.54 14.55
N THR A 655 -3.14 18.83 14.89
CA THR A 655 -3.87 19.34 16.07
C THR A 655 -5.10 20.18 15.72
N LEU A 656 -5.34 20.49 14.44
CA LEU A 656 -6.57 21.12 13.95
C LEU A 656 -7.72 20.09 13.81
N SER A 657 -8.97 20.50 14.02
CA SER A 657 -10.14 19.64 13.78
C SER A 657 -10.39 19.47 12.29
N GLY A 658 -11.02 18.35 11.93
CA GLY A 658 -11.33 18.02 10.54
C GLY A 658 -10.60 16.78 10.03
N THR A 659 -10.91 16.38 8.80
CA THR A 659 -10.24 15.25 8.14
C THR A 659 -8.86 15.68 7.65
N LEU A 660 -7.81 14.95 8.03
CA LEU A 660 -6.42 15.32 7.70
C LEU A 660 -6.07 14.81 6.30
N PHE A 661 -5.47 15.66 5.47
CA PHE A 661 -4.89 15.29 4.18
C PHE A 661 -3.39 15.58 4.19
N VAL A 662 -2.60 14.61 3.72
CA VAL A 662 -1.15 14.73 3.54
C VAL A 662 -0.85 14.51 2.06
N PHE A 663 -0.11 15.43 1.45
CA PHE A 663 0.30 15.31 0.06
C PHE A 663 1.67 14.64 -0.08
N GLN A 664 1.90 13.91 -1.17
CA GLN A 664 3.18 13.24 -1.40
C GLN A 664 4.37 14.18 -1.33
N GLY A 665 5.38 13.83 -0.53
CA GLY A 665 6.57 14.65 -0.34
C GLY A 665 6.50 15.60 0.86
N GLN A 666 5.29 15.94 1.31
CA GLN A 666 5.08 16.76 2.51
C GLN A 666 5.63 16.05 3.76
N GLU A 667 5.47 14.72 3.82
CA GLU A 667 5.90 13.92 4.96
C GLU A 667 7.42 13.85 5.11
N ILE A 668 8.14 13.99 4.00
CA ILE A 668 9.62 14.07 3.99
C ILE A 668 10.11 15.52 3.92
N GLY A 669 9.23 16.52 3.82
CA GLY A 669 9.61 17.94 3.79
C GLY A 669 10.27 18.38 2.48
N MET A 670 9.77 17.92 1.33
CA MET A 670 10.25 18.35 0.01
C MET A 670 10.21 19.87 -0.17
N HIS A 671 11.12 20.39 -0.99
CA HIS A 671 11.26 21.82 -1.27
C HIS A 671 10.59 22.19 -2.60
N ASN A 672 10.35 23.49 -2.78
CA ASN A 672 10.07 24.05 -4.10
C ASN A 672 11.20 23.71 -5.10
N MET A 673 10.90 23.88 -6.38
CA MET A 673 11.86 23.72 -7.47
C MET A 673 13.11 24.57 -7.24
N PRO A 674 14.31 24.08 -7.61
CA PRO A 674 15.56 24.83 -7.50
C PRO A 674 15.54 26.16 -8.24
N SER A 675 16.29 27.15 -7.75
CA SER A 675 16.37 28.49 -8.35
C SER A 675 17.01 28.53 -9.74
N HIS A 676 17.70 27.46 -10.14
CA HIS A 676 18.30 27.35 -11.46
C HIS A 676 17.35 26.81 -12.53
N PHE A 677 16.15 26.36 -12.14
CA PHE A 677 15.14 25.90 -13.10
C PHE A 677 14.61 27.09 -13.91
N GLY A 678 14.39 26.84 -15.20
CA GLY A 678 13.88 27.83 -16.14
C GLY A 678 12.67 27.34 -16.92
N PRO A 679 12.22 28.12 -17.92
CA PRO A 679 11.03 27.79 -18.71
C PRO A 679 11.05 26.40 -19.36
N ALA A 680 12.24 25.88 -19.70
CA ALA A 680 12.39 24.53 -20.28
C ALA A 680 12.16 23.39 -19.28
N ASP A 681 12.28 23.66 -17.98
CA ASP A 681 12.07 22.69 -16.90
C ASP A 681 10.61 22.64 -16.45
N PHE A 682 9.84 23.70 -16.74
CA PHE A 682 8.42 23.77 -16.40
C PHE A 682 7.59 22.86 -17.31
N ARG A 683 6.61 22.20 -16.71
CA ARG A 683 5.67 21.28 -17.37
C ARG A 683 4.25 21.80 -17.29
N ASP A 684 3.96 22.66 -16.33
CA ASP A 684 2.68 23.35 -16.25
C ASP A 684 2.52 24.37 -17.40
N ILE A 685 1.43 24.21 -18.15
CA ILE A 685 1.04 25.12 -19.23
C ILE A 685 0.85 26.57 -18.75
N ASP A 686 0.36 26.78 -17.52
CA ASP A 686 0.19 28.13 -16.96
C ASP A 686 1.56 28.77 -16.67
N ALA A 687 2.51 28.02 -16.11
CA ALA A 687 3.90 28.46 -15.95
C ALA A 687 4.59 28.78 -17.29
N GLN A 688 4.46 27.89 -18.28
CA GLN A 688 5.04 28.09 -19.61
C GLN A 688 4.44 29.32 -20.31
N LYS A 689 3.11 29.43 -20.33
CA LYS A 689 2.42 30.59 -20.92
C LYS A 689 2.71 31.88 -20.18
N TRP A 690 2.88 31.82 -18.86
CA TRP A 690 3.29 32.97 -18.07
C TRP A 690 4.65 33.49 -18.54
N CYS A 691 5.66 32.63 -18.58
CA CYS A 691 7.00 33.00 -19.02
C CYS A 691 7.06 33.45 -20.49
N ALA A 692 6.21 32.88 -21.37
CA ALA A 692 6.17 33.19 -22.80
C ALA A 692 5.49 34.52 -23.16
N ARG A 693 4.94 35.27 -22.19
CA ARG A 693 4.26 36.54 -22.49
C ARG A 693 5.21 37.55 -23.13
N PRO A 694 4.71 38.41 -24.04
CA PRO A 694 5.54 39.44 -24.69
C PRO A 694 6.29 40.35 -23.70
N LYS A 695 5.73 40.63 -22.52
CA LYS A 695 6.42 41.44 -21.49
C LYS A 695 7.64 40.76 -20.84
N TYR A 696 7.83 39.46 -21.02
CA TYR A 696 8.93 38.67 -20.43
C TYR A 696 9.81 37.96 -21.47
N ALA A 697 9.27 37.63 -22.66
CA ALA A 697 9.90 36.74 -23.64
C ALA A 697 10.42 37.44 -24.92
N THR A 698 10.69 38.74 -24.91
CA THR A 698 11.17 39.46 -26.12
C THR A 698 12.66 39.22 -26.36
N PRO A 699 13.12 39.06 -27.63
CA PRO A 699 14.54 38.92 -27.98
C PRO A 699 15.43 40.09 -27.50
N ASP A 700 14.87 41.30 -27.44
CA ASP A 700 15.50 42.51 -26.89
C ASP A 700 15.01 42.82 -25.45
N GLY A 701 14.42 41.83 -24.78
CA GLY A 701 13.76 42.00 -23.49
C GLY A 701 14.71 42.24 -22.33
N ASP A 702 14.19 42.89 -21.29
CA ASP A 702 14.91 43.11 -20.04
C ASP A 702 15.14 41.74 -19.34
N PRO A 703 16.41 41.29 -19.16
CA PRO A 703 16.71 40.06 -18.46
C PRO A 703 16.13 40.02 -17.04
N TYR A 704 15.96 41.18 -16.40
CA TYR A 704 15.31 41.29 -15.11
C TYR A 704 13.84 40.86 -15.19
N MET A 705 13.11 41.24 -16.24
CA MET A 705 11.71 40.86 -16.42
C MET A 705 11.56 39.37 -16.71
N ALA A 706 12.46 38.79 -17.49
CA ALA A 706 12.49 37.34 -17.71
C ALA A 706 12.74 36.59 -16.40
N GLN A 707 13.73 37.01 -15.61
CA GLN A 707 14.02 36.42 -14.31
C GLN A 707 12.84 36.59 -13.32
N LEU A 708 12.20 37.76 -13.30
CA LEU A 708 11.04 38.02 -12.46
C LEU A 708 9.88 37.05 -12.77
N ALA A 709 9.66 36.72 -14.05
CA ALA A 709 8.66 35.75 -14.45
C ALA A 709 8.99 34.33 -13.96
N ILE A 710 10.26 33.93 -14.06
CA ILE A 710 10.77 32.65 -13.56
C ILE A 710 10.60 32.59 -12.04
N ASP A 711 11.05 33.62 -11.31
CA ASP A 711 10.93 33.71 -9.86
C ASP A 711 9.47 33.64 -9.41
N GLY A 712 8.56 34.27 -10.17
CA GLY A 712 7.11 34.14 -9.95
C GLY A 712 6.65 32.67 -9.99
N VAL A 713 7.02 31.93 -11.05
CA VAL A 713 6.69 30.50 -11.16
C VAL A 713 7.32 29.68 -10.04
N LEU A 714 8.60 29.91 -9.71
CA LEU A 714 9.28 29.16 -8.64
C LEU A 714 8.68 29.43 -7.25
N ASN A 715 8.07 30.60 -7.02
CA ASN A 715 7.50 30.95 -5.72
C ASN A 715 6.03 30.54 -5.56
N VAL A 716 5.21 30.53 -6.62
CA VAL A 716 3.76 30.26 -6.52
C VAL A 716 3.21 29.24 -7.53
N GLY A 717 4.02 28.75 -8.47
CA GLY A 717 3.56 27.81 -9.50
C GLY A 717 3.35 26.39 -8.97
N ARG A 718 2.34 25.69 -9.51
CA ARG A 718 1.95 24.34 -9.10
C ARG A 718 2.99 23.25 -9.37
N ASP A 719 3.91 23.48 -10.32
CA ASP A 719 5.00 22.53 -10.60
C ASP A 719 5.89 22.24 -9.37
N ASN A 720 5.93 23.13 -8.38
CA ASN A 720 6.65 22.93 -7.11
C ASN A 720 6.22 21.67 -6.33
N THR A 721 4.96 21.24 -6.46
CA THR A 721 4.45 20.00 -5.85
C THR A 721 4.39 18.83 -6.81
N ARG A 722 4.71 19.05 -8.10
CA ARG A 722 4.63 18.03 -9.16
C ARG A 722 5.98 17.41 -9.52
N THR A 723 7.08 17.85 -8.91
CA THR A 723 8.39 17.19 -9.05
C THR A 723 8.34 15.73 -8.60
N PRO A 724 9.16 14.83 -9.19
CA PRO A 724 9.16 13.41 -8.82
C PRO A 724 9.45 13.16 -7.34
N MET A 725 8.73 12.22 -6.75
CA MET A 725 8.89 11.81 -5.35
C MET A 725 10.30 11.27 -5.08
N GLN A 726 10.90 11.68 -3.96
CA GLN A 726 12.28 11.37 -3.60
C GLN A 726 12.35 10.11 -2.72
N TRP A 727 12.46 8.93 -3.33
CA TRP A 727 12.44 7.64 -2.62
C TRP A 727 13.79 7.31 -1.96
N ASP A 728 14.89 7.52 -2.67
CA ASP A 728 16.24 7.22 -2.18
C ASP A 728 17.30 8.17 -2.81
N ASP A 729 18.57 7.92 -2.52
CA ASP A 729 19.72 8.71 -2.99
C ASP A 729 20.33 8.19 -4.30
N SER A 730 19.68 7.21 -4.96
CA SER A 730 20.11 6.71 -6.25
C SER A 730 19.81 7.70 -7.38
N ALA A 731 20.28 7.39 -8.59
CA ALA A 731 19.92 8.16 -9.78
C ALA A 731 18.39 8.22 -9.92
N ASN A 732 17.87 9.38 -10.35
CA ASN A 732 16.44 9.62 -10.43
C ASN A 732 15.69 9.45 -9.09
N ALA A 733 16.39 9.53 -7.96
CA ALA A 733 15.85 9.42 -6.60
C ALA A 733 15.01 8.14 -6.35
N GLY A 734 15.27 7.05 -7.08
CA GLY A 734 14.46 5.83 -7.03
C GLY A 734 13.03 5.99 -7.59
N PHE A 735 12.71 7.14 -8.20
CA PHE A 735 11.42 7.39 -8.85
C PHE A 735 11.27 6.58 -10.13
N THR A 736 12.28 6.61 -11.01
CA THR A 736 12.30 5.85 -12.28
C THR A 736 13.65 5.17 -12.50
N ALA A 737 13.64 4.00 -13.13
CA ALA A 737 14.83 3.34 -13.63
C ALA A 737 15.21 3.76 -15.07
N HIS A 738 14.41 4.63 -15.70
CA HIS A 738 14.65 5.09 -17.07
C HIS A 738 15.96 5.88 -17.18
N ARG A 739 16.76 5.57 -18.20
CA ARG A 739 18.12 6.13 -18.35
C ARG A 739 18.13 7.62 -18.64
N ASP A 740 17.15 8.08 -19.42
CA ASP A 740 17.02 9.50 -19.81
C ASP A 740 16.37 10.37 -18.71
N GLY A 741 16.10 9.78 -17.54
CA GLY A 741 15.55 10.47 -16.39
C GLY A 741 14.02 10.57 -16.38
N PRO A 742 13.44 11.21 -15.35
CA PRO A 742 12.00 11.41 -15.22
C PRO A 742 11.41 12.37 -16.25
N TRP A 743 10.08 12.39 -16.35
CA TRP A 743 9.31 13.31 -17.21
C TRP A 743 9.49 14.79 -16.82
N MET A 744 9.72 15.04 -15.53
CA MET A 744 10.00 16.35 -14.94
C MET A 744 11.32 16.28 -14.16
N PRO A 745 12.20 17.29 -14.24
CA PRO A 745 13.46 17.29 -13.51
C PRO A 745 13.32 17.10 -11.99
N LEU A 746 14.33 16.49 -11.38
CA LEU A 746 14.38 16.27 -9.94
C LEU A 746 14.84 17.50 -9.17
N ASN A 747 14.48 17.58 -7.89
CA ASN A 747 15.18 18.46 -6.97
C ASN A 747 16.60 17.93 -6.68
N ASP A 748 17.59 18.83 -6.68
CA ASP A 748 19.00 18.51 -6.38
C ASP A 748 19.16 17.88 -4.98
N ASN A 749 18.29 18.24 -4.06
CA ASN A 749 18.37 17.83 -2.66
C ASN A 749 17.93 16.37 -2.40
N HIS A 750 17.55 15.58 -3.43
CA HIS A 750 17.07 14.21 -3.25
C HIS A 750 18.08 13.28 -2.55
N ARG A 751 19.37 13.54 -2.67
CA ARG A 751 20.41 12.79 -1.94
C ARG A 751 20.37 13.02 -0.43
N GLU A 752 19.83 14.16 -0.01
CA GLU A 752 19.73 14.54 1.40
C GLU A 752 18.33 14.34 1.96
N ILE A 753 17.30 14.64 1.17
CA ILE A 753 15.89 14.55 1.51
C ILE A 753 15.29 13.39 0.71
N ASN A 754 15.15 12.22 1.33
CA ASN A 754 14.47 11.09 0.69
C ASN A 754 13.87 10.14 1.74
N VAL A 755 12.93 9.30 1.28
CA VAL A 755 12.23 8.33 2.12
C VAL A 755 13.18 7.33 2.77
N ALA A 756 14.15 6.77 2.04
CA ALA A 756 15.06 5.75 2.55
C ALA A 756 15.91 6.23 3.74
N LYS A 757 16.51 7.43 3.61
CA LYS A 757 17.30 8.06 4.68
C LYS A 757 16.44 8.42 5.88
N GLN A 758 15.28 9.02 5.65
CA GLN A 758 14.36 9.40 6.72
C GLN A 758 13.69 8.22 7.42
N ASN A 759 13.53 7.08 6.75
CA ASN A 759 13.09 5.84 7.40
C ASN A 759 14.08 5.38 8.48
N SER A 760 15.37 5.55 8.21
CA SER A 760 16.45 5.11 9.10
C SER A 760 16.69 6.09 10.27
N ASP A 761 16.43 7.38 10.06
CA ASP A 761 16.55 8.42 11.08
C ASP A 761 15.26 8.55 11.91
N LYS A 762 15.32 8.20 13.20
CA LYS A 762 14.17 8.25 14.13
C LYS A 762 13.65 9.67 14.38
N ASP A 763 14.51 10.67 14.22
CA ASP A 763 14.18 12.07 14.43
C ASP A 763 13.89 12.80 13.10
N SER A 764 13.71 12.06 12.01
CA SER A 764 13.36 12.64 10.71
C SER A 764 11.94 13.24 10.69
N PRO A 765 11.67 14.20 9.77
CA PRO A 765 10.31 14.66 9.48
C PRO A 765 9.33 13.51 9.24
N LEU A 766 9.69 12.50 8.43
CA LEU A 766 8.85 11.34 8.11
C LEU A 766 8.43 10.55 9.36
N ASN A 767 9.38 10.21 10.21
CA ASN A 767 9.08 9.47 11.43
C ASN A 767 8.34 10.32 12.45
N PHE A 768 8.51 11.64 12.41
CA PHE A 768 7.73 12.56 13.22
C PHE A 768 6.27 12.67 12.73
N TRP A 769 6.01 12.68 11.42
CA TRP A 769 4.66 12.57 10.85
C TRP A 769 3.96 11.28 11.30
N ARG A 770 4.63 10.13 11.18
CA ARG A 770 4.13 8.83 11.70
C ARG A 770 3.77 8.90 13.17
N LYS A 771 4.60 9.58 13.97
CA LYS A 771 4.34 9.80 15.39
C LYS A 771 3.10 10.68 15.57
N MET A 772 3.04 11.83 14.91
CA MET A 772 1.94 12.79 15.05
C MET A 772 0.59 12.22 14.62
N ILE A 773 0.52 11.48 13.51
CA ILE A 773 -0.70 10.79 13.06
C ILE A 773 -1.20 9.80 14.13
N LYS A 774 -0.29 9.01 14.70
CA LYS A 774 -0.63 8.09 15.81
C LYS A 774 -1.09 8.85 17.06
N TYR A 775 -0.49 10.00 17.37
CA TYR A 775 -0.93 10.86 18.48
C TYR A 775 -2.32 11.45 18.23
N ARG A 776 -2.57 11.96 17.03
CA ARG A 776 -3.88 12.46 16.58
C ARG A 776 -4.96 11.40 16.79
N ALA A 777 -4.72 10.17 16.31
CA ALA A 777 -5.67 9.06 16.45
C ALA A 777 -5.91 8.63 17.92
N ARG A 778 -4.88 8.70 18.78
CA ARG A 778 -4.99 8.39 20.22
C ARG A 778 -5.76 9.45 20.99
N HIS A 779 -5.62 10.71 20.60
CA HIS A 779 -6.28 11.86 21.23
C HIS A 779 -7.39 12.44 20.33
N ARG A 780 -8.15 11.57 19.65
CA ARG A 780 -9.14 11.96 18.64
C ARG A 780 -10.19 12.96 19.13
N GLU A 781 -10.68 12.77 20.37
CA GLU A 781 -11.71 13.67 20.92
C GLU A 781 -11.19 15.10 21.08
N LEU A 782 -9.88 15.26 21.23
CA LEU A 782 -9.21 16.53 21.43
C LEU A 782 -8.73 17.14 20.11
N PHE A 783 -7.99 16.37 19.30
CA PHE A 783 -7.37 16.90 18.09
C PHE A 783 -8.24 16.81 16.84
N ILE A 784 -9.17 15.85 16.76
CA ILE A 784 -10.05 15.69 15.60
C ILE A 784 -11.40 16.38 15.85
N HIS A 785 -11.98 16.16 17.04
CA HIS A 785 -13.34 16.64 17.37
C HIS A 785 -13.39 17.81 18.35
N GLY A 786 -12.25 18.21 18.93
CA GLY A 786 -12.23 19.29 19.91
C GLY A 786 -12.53 20.64 19.28
N THR A 787 -13.20 21.53 20.00
CA THR A 787 -13.39 22.91 19.54
C THR A 787 -12.04 23.63 19.47
N PHE A 788 -11.94 24.61 18.59
CA PHE A 788 -10.72 25.38 18.37
C PHE A 788 -10.96 26.83 18.79
N LYS A 789 -9.97 27.42 19.47
CA LYS A 789 -9.96 28.85 19.81
C LYS A 789 -8.57 29.42 19.59
N CYS A 790 -8.43 30.28 18.58
CA CYS A 790 -7.20 31.06 18.38
C CYS A 790 -7.01 32.03 19.56
N LEU A 791 -5.78 32.14 20.04
CA LEU A 791 -5.35 33.11 21.04
C LEU A 791 -4.30 34.03 20.39
N ASP A 792 -4.26 35.30 20.83
CA ASP A 792 -3.26 36.27 20.37
C ASP A 792 -3.18 36.35 18.83
N ARG A 793 -4.34 36.65 18.20
CA ARG A 793 -4.50 36.64 16.74
C ARG A 793 -3.48 37.52 16.04
N ASP A 794 -3.21 38.71 16.57
CA ASP A 794 -2.35 39.72 15.93
C ASP A 794 -0.85 39.42 16.06
N ASN A 795 -0.44 38.41 16.82
CA ASN A 795 0.97 38.06 16.96
C ASN A 795 1.53 37.48 15.66
N GLU A 796 2.52 38.16 15.10
CA GLU A 796 3.11 37.82 13.80
C GLU A 796 4.09 36.64 13.85
N ARG A 797 4.46 36.16 15.03
CA ARG A 797 5.53 35.16 15.21
C ARG A 797 5.09 33.92 15.96
N LEU A 798 4.12 34.06 16.86
CA LEU A 798 3.61 32.97 17.68
C LEU A 798 2.16 32.67 17.30
N PHE A 799 1.89 31.44 16.87
CA PHE A 799 0.53 30.93 16.76
C PHE A 799 0.19 30.13 18.01
N THR A 800 -0.71 30.68 18.81
CA THR A 800 -1.26 30.01 19.99
C THR A 800 -2.74 29.70 19.78
N PHE A 801 -3.16 28.49 20.12
CA PHE A 801 -4.58 28.15 20.18
C PHE A 801 -4.88 27.08 21.22
N VAL A 802 -6.14 27.02 21.63
CA VAL A 802 -6.66 26.00 22.54
C VAL A 802 -7.56 25.04 21.77
N LYS A 803 -7.35 23.75 22.03
CA LYS A 803 -8.27 22.67 21.67
C LYS A 803 -9.02 22.23 22.91
N GLU A 804 -10.34 22.13 22.84
CA GLU A 804 -11.16 21.72 23.98
C GLU A 804 -12.14 20.61 23.60
N THR A 805 -12.10 19.52 24.35
CA THR A 805 -13.07 18.43 24.24
C THR A 805 -14.41 18.83 24.87
N TRP A 806 -15.50 18.17 24.47
CA TRP A 806 -16.82 18.35 25.09
C TRP A 806 -16.88 18.07 26.60
N ASN A 807 -15.95 17.28 27.15
CA ASN A 807 -15.84 16.97 28.58
C ASN A 807 -14.74 17.78 29.30
N GLY A 808 -14.30 18.90 28.73
CA GLY A 808 -13.45 19.90 29.41
C GLY A 808 -11.95 19.56 29.51
N TYR A 809 -11.44 18.55 28.81
CA TYR A 809 -10.00 18.42 28.56
C TYR A 809 -9.54 19.47 27.54
N LYS A 810 -8.43 20.13 27.85
CA LYS A 810 -7.87 21.19 27.02
C LYS A 810 -6.46 20.82 26.59
N ALA A 811 -6.11 21.19 25.36
CA ALA A 811 -4.72 21.31 24.96
C ALA A 811 -4.40 22.73 24.51
N LEU A 812 -3.26 23.23 24.96
CA LEU A 812 -2.69 24.47 24.49
C LEU A 812 -1.60 24.14 23.46
N VAL A 813 -1.77 24.64 22.25
CA VAL A 813 -0.82 24.48 21.15
C VAL A 813 -0.08 25.80 20.96
N LEU A 814 1.25 25.74 20.93
CA LEU A 814 2.15 26.87 20.72
C LEU A 814 3.07 26.56 19.54
N LEU A 815 3.12 27.45 18.55
CA LEU A 815 3.91 27.29 17.35
C LEU A 815 4.69 28.58 17.07
N ASN A 816 6.01 28.55 17.24
CA ASN A 816 6.88 29.66 16.91
C ASN A 816 7.22 29.65 15.40
N PHE A 817 6.57 30.49 14.61
CA PHE A 817 6.82 30.68 13.18
C PHE A 817 7.97 31.68 12.91
N SER A 818 9.01 31.65 13.73
CA SER A 818 10.14 32.57 13.57
C SER A 818 11.49 31.93 13.86
N ALA A 819 12.53 32.55 13.30
CA ALA A 819 13.94 32.25 13.58
C ALA A 819 14.42 32.90 14.90
N GLU A 820 13.52 33.48 15.69
CA GLU A 820 13.84 34.11 16.97
C GLU A 820 13.41 33.23 18.15
N ARG A 821 14.13 33.34 19.27
CA ARG A 821 13.69 32.75 20.54
C ARG A 821 12.65 33.69 21.15
N LEU A 822 11.46 33.18 21.44
CA LEU A 822 10.35 33.97 21.95
C LEU A 822 10.11 33.69 23.44
N PRO A 823 9.98 34.72 24.30
CA PRO A 823 9.44 34.51 25.64
C PRO A 823 7.97 34.09 25.55
N PHE A 824 7.54 33.22 26.47
CA PHE A 824 6.18 32.72 26.53
C PHE A 824 5.68 32.62 27.97
N THR A 825 4.43 33.03 28.19
CA THR A 825 3.71 32.86 29.45
C THR A 825 2.39 32.16 29.18
N PHE A 826 1.99 31.25 30.08
CA PHE A 826 0.74 30.53 29.93
C PHE A 826 -0.46 31.51 29.95
N PRO A 827 -1.32 31.51 28.91
CA PRO A 827 -2.52 32.34 28.91
C PRO A 827 -3.47 31.85 30.00
N LYS A 828 -4.12 32.79 30.70
CA LYS A 828 -5.03 32.48 31.82
C LYS A 828 -6.18 31.60 31.37
N GLU A 829 -6.66 31.84 30.16
CA GLU A 829 -7.76 31.15 29.48
C GLU A 829 -7.48 29.66 29.22
N ALA A 830 -6.20 29.26 29.21
CA ALA A 830 -5.78 27.87 29.00
C ALA A 830 -5.61 27.09 30.32
N LEU A 831 -5.55 27.75 31.47
CA LEU A 831 -5.34 27.11 32.77
C LEU A 831 -6.67 26.56 33.32
N ARG A 832 -6.69 25.30 33.79
CA ARG A 832 -7.87 24.71 34.45
C ARG A 832 -8.16 25.38 35.79
N GLU A 833 -9.42 25.71 36.04
CA GLU A 833 -9.92 26.00 37.39
C GLU A 833 -10.20 24.67 38.13
N THR A 834 -9.30 24.31 39.05
CA THR A 834 -9.43 23.23 40.05
C THR A 834 -9.23 21.77 39.60
N GLY A 835 -8.67 20.97 40.52
CA GLY A 835 -8.06 19.68 40.26
C GLY A 835 -9.02 18.50 40.38
N GLU A 836 -9.21 17.80 39.27
CA GLU A 836 -9.71 16.42 39.24
C GLU A 836 -8.67 15.49 38.61
N VAL A 837 -8.74 14.21 39.00
CA VAL A 837 -7.77 13.17 38.65
C VAL A 837 -7.77 12.92 37.13
N ASP A 838 -6.60 13.12 36.51
CA ASP A 838 -6.37 12.76 35.11
C ASP A 838 -6.50 11.23 34.91
N LYS A 839 -7.53 10.81 34.16
CA LYS A 839 -7.74 9.40 33.81
C LYS A 839 -6.69 8.86 32.82
N TRP A 840 -6.00 9.72 32.07
CA TRP A 840 -5.01 9.32 31.06
C TRP A 840 -3.61 9.12 31.64
N SER A 841 -3.16 9.97 32.57
CA SER A 841 -1.83 9.83 33.20
C SER A 841 -1.82 9.09 34.53
N ARG A 842 -3.00 8.81 35.13
CA ARG A 842 -3.13 8.32 36.52
C ARG A 842 -2.40 9.19 37.56
N ARG A 843 -2.04 10.44 37.22
CA ARG A 843 -1.33 11.38 38.09
C ARG A 843 -2.14 12.65 38.23
N VAL A 844 -2.29 13.11 39.47
CA VAL A 844 -2.81 14.46 39.75
C VAL A 844 -1.65 15.44 39.56
N THR A 845 -1.53 16.04 38.39
CA THR A 845 -0.55 17.11 38.16
C THR A 845 -1.25 18.45 38.01
N ARG A 846 -1.01 19.37 38.95
CA ARG A 846 -1.43 20.79 38.87
C ARG A 846 -0.66 21.61 37.84
N LYS A 847 0.24 20.99 37.05
CA LYS A 847 1.13 21.66 36.10
C LYS A 847 0.84 21.17 34.67
N PRO A 848 0.85 22.08 33.68
CA PRO A 848 0.78 21.72 32.26
C PRO A 848 1.78 20.61 31.91
N LEU A 849 1.31 19.55 31.26
CA LEU A 849 2.16 18.45 30.80
C LEU A 849 2.45 18.63 29.30
N VAL A 850 3.73 18.66 28.92
CA VAL A 850 4.11 18.64 27.50
C VAL A 850 3.72 17.28 26.92
N LEU A 851 2.74 17.27 26.02
CA LEU A 851 2.26 16.07 25.35
C LEU A 851 3.13 15.72 24.15
N VAL A 852 3.48 16.72 23.34
CA VAL A 852 4.38 16.58 22.19
C VAL A 852 5.08 17.91 21.90
N GLY A 853 6.30 17.83 21.37
CA GLY A 853 7.02 18.96 20.81
C GLY A 853 8.01 18.49 19.76
N ASN A 854 8.51 19.42 18.95
CA ASN A 854 9.51 19.15 17.90
C ASN A 854 10.97 19.33 18.37
N TYR A 855 11.16 19.74 19.63
CA TYR A 855 12.44 19.75 20.35
C TYR A 855 12.50 18.64 21.40
N SER A 856 13.71 18.15 21.68
CA SER A 856 13.95 17.21 22.79
C SER A 856 13.54 17.86 24.11
N PRO A 857 12.94 17.12 25.08
CA PRO A 857 12.59 17.67 26.39
C PRO A 857 13.74 18.36 27.13
N PHE A 858 14.99 18.00 26.83
CA PHE A 858 16.19 18.62 27.42
C PHE A 858 16.55 19.97 26.80
N GLU A 859 16.08 20.25 25.57
CA GLU A 859 16.29 21.51 24.86
C GLU A 859 15.15 22.52 25.12
N GLN A 860 14.06 22.06 25.76
CA GLN A 860 12.91 22.87 26.07
C GLN A 860 13.18 23.76 27.28
N GLU A 861 13.12 25.06 27.07
CA GLU A 861 13.24 26.04 28.14
C GLU A 861 11.87 26.40 28.73
N ALA A 862 11.78 26.44 30.07
CA ALA A 862 10.57 26.86 30.73
C ALA A 862 10.35 28.38 30.52
N GLY A 863 9.20 28.76 29.96
CA GLY A 863 8.85 30.17 29.74
C GLY A 863 9.44 30.79 28.47
N ALA A 864 10.03 29.99 27.58
CA ALA A 864 10.46 30.44 26.26
C ALA A 864 10.32 29.32 25.21
N LEU A 865 10.12 29.73 23.96
CA LEU A 865 10.13 28.88 22.78
C LEU A 865 11.40 29.16 21.96
N GLN A 866 12.13 28.12 21.63
CA GLN A 866 13.27 28.14 20.71
C GLN A 866 12.80 28.43 19.28
N ARG A 867 13.77 28.70 18.40
CA ARG A 867 13.55 29.00 16.98
C ARG A 867 12.78 27.85 16.31
N TRP A 868 11.66 28.15 15.66
CA TRP A 868 10.81 27.12 15.03
C TRP A 868 10.29 26.05 15.99
N GLU A 869 10.25 26.33 17.29
CA GLU A 869 9.75 25.38 18.29
C GLU A 869 8.23 25.33 18.31
N ALA A 870 7.70 24.12 18.39
CA ALA A 870 6.30 23.82 18.59
C ALA A 870 6.13 22.93 19.83
N ARG A 871 5.16 23.28 20.69
CA ARG A 871 4.82 22.51 21.89
C ARG A 871 3.31 22.41 22.03
N VAL A 872 2.85 21.22 22.44
CA VAL A 872 1.48 20.95 22.80
C VAL A 872 1.44 20.56 24.27
N TYR A 873 0.69 21.31 25.06
CA TYR A 873 0.47 21.04 26.47
C TYR A 873 -0.92 20.46 26.68
N LEU A 874 -1.03 19.39 27.46
CA LEU A 874 -2.31 18.94 28.01
C LEU A 874 -2.55 19.68 29.34
N MET A 875 -3.74 20.25 29.49
CA MET A 875 -4.12 21.18 30.56
C MET A 875 -5.23 20.63 31.45
#